data_AF-A0A7Z0WM24-F1
#
_entry.id   AF-A0A7Z0WM24-F1
#
_cell.length_a   1.000
_cell.length_b   1.000
_cell.length_c   1.000
_cell.angle_alpha   90.00
_cell.angle_beta   90.00
_cell.angle_gamma   90.00
#
_symmetry.space_group_name_H-M   'P 1'
#
loop_
_entity.id
_entity.type
_entity.pdbx_description
1 polymer ?
#
loop_
_entity_poly.entity_id
_entity_poly.type
_entity_poly.pdbx_seq_one_letter_code
_entity_poly.pdbx_strand_id
1 'polypeptide(L)'
;MGCHVGFFARPRTAVVLAVGLVASGVMAIAPTVAGAAVPSGFTDTAVISGLSSPTNAVFAADGRVFVSEKSGLVKTFDSLADTTATVTADLRTQVQDFWDRGLLGLALDPGYPARPYLYVLYTYDAEPGGTAPRWGDQCPSPPGATEQGCLVTGRLSRLTLGADGVATGAEQVLITDWCQQYPSHSVGSVAFGPDGALYVGGGDGASFNFADWGQRGNPCADPPGPAGADLAPPDARGGALRSQSVRRPAGEPVSLDGTIIRVDPDTGAPLAGNPFAGSTNVNARRIIAYGLRNQFRFAFRPGTSELWAGDVGWNTWEEINRVADATDGVAENFGWPCYEGAARQSGYDGANLTLCESLYGTGQTAPYHAYNHSASVVTGDGCPTGGSSVSGIAFEHDSNYPAAYDGALFFADSSRGCVWAMRRGANGQPDPGSIVPFVTGANVPVQVLTGPGGDLFYVALGAGQLRRVSYPAGTNLPPVAVAGADPASGAAPLTVTFDGTGSSDPEGAALTYAWDLDGDGSHDDSTAANPTWTYLTQEQVQVGLRVTDPGGLSDTTTVTVTVGEPPDDLPVVTIDAPTTATRWSVGETIPFAGRAADPQDGPLPASALRWQLTLQHCTTPTNCHAHNVRSWDGVAAGDFVAPDHEYPSYLDLTLSATDSDANTTSTTVRLDPRTVALTFTSSPSGARLVVGSVEQVTPFTRTVIVGSSNSVSAPSPQNLTLGLRFRFARWSDGGAQSHNVTAPVSPATFRATYQLCLFC
;
A
#
# COMPACT_ATOMS: atom_id res chain seq x y z
N MET A 1 -64.33 -27.99 -33.89
CA MET A 1 -64.84 -26.61 -34.07
C MET A 1 -63.70 -25.67 -33.67
N GLY A 2 -63.02 -24.87 -34.49
CA GLY A 2 -62.91 -24.67 -35.94
C GLY A 2 -61.59 -23.90 -36.23
N CYS A 3 -61.00 -24.15 -37.41
CA CYS A 3 -59.89 -23.47 -38.13
C CYS A 3 -58.73 -22.78 -37.38
N HIS A 4 -57.52 -23.35 -37.53
CA HIS A 4 -56.22 -22.68 -37.47
C HIS A 4 -55.39 -23.07 -38.70
N VAL A 5 -54.70 -22.12 -39.34
CA VAL A 5 -53.77 -22.31 -40.48
C VAL A 5 -52.42 -21.74 -40.06
N GLY A 6 -51.37 -22.56 -40.02
CA GLY A 6 -50.27 -22.59 -41.01
C GLY A 6 -48.97 -22.64 -40.19
N PHE A 7 -47.88 -23.34 -40.53
CA PHE A 7 -47.29 -23.66 -41.83
C PHE A 7 -46.61 -25.05 -41.79
N PHE A 8 -46.36 -25.59 -42.98
CA PHE A 8 -46.04 -26.99 -43.26
C PHE A 8 -44.67 -27.50 -42.78
N ALA A 9 -44.72 -28.71 -42.24
CA ALA A 9 -43.63 -29.65 -42.02
C ALA A 9 -43.05 -30.21 -43.34
N ARG A 10 -41.82 -30.75 -43.31
CA ARG A 10 -41.59 -32.21 -43.21
C ARG A 10 -40.10 -32.62 -43.15
N PRO A 11 -39.81 -33.83 -42.64
CA PRO A 11 -38.57 -34.17 -41.93
C PRO A 11 -37.66 -35.08 -42.78
N ARG A 12 -36.44 -35.35 -42.29
CA ARG A 12 -35.87 -36.71 -42.27
C ARG A 12 -34.48 -36.82 -41.60
N THR A 13 -34.41 -37.78 -40.68
CA THR A 13 -33.28 -38.66 -40.36
C THR A 13 -32.04 -38.08 -39.68
N ALA A 14 -31.91 -38.39 -38.39
CA ALA A 14 -30.68 -38.24 -37.61
C ALA A 14 -29.65 -39.29 -38.03
N VAL A 15 -28.43 -38.82 -38.35
CA VAL A 15 -27.22 -39.62 -38.42
C VAL A 15 -26.33 -39.17 -37.27
N VAL A 16 -25.96 -40.13 -36.42
CA VAL A 16 -25.00 -39.97 -35.33
C VAL A 16 -23.61 -39.86 -35.93
N LEU A 17 -22.90 -38.76 -35.67
CA LEU A 17 -21.45 -38.66 -35.85
C LEU A 17 -20.84 -38.28 -34.50
N ALA A 18 -20.15 -39.23 -33.88
CA ALA A 18 -19.31 -38.99 -32.74
C ALA A 18 -18.03 -38.29 -33.21
N VAL A 19 -17.84 -37.04 -32.80
CA VAL A 19 -16.56 -36.32 -32.91
C VAL A 19 -16.00 -36.22 -31.50
N GLY A 20 -14.93 -36.99 -31.24
CA GLY A 20 -14.14 -36.85 -30.03
C GLY A 20 -13.40 -35.51 -30.08
N LEU A 21 -13.74 -34.59 -29.18
CA LEU A 21 -12.91 -33.43 -28.90
C LEU A 21 -11.77 -33.88 -27.98
N VAL A 22 -10.56 -33.88 -28.53
CA VAL A 22 -9.32 -33.89 -27.75
C VAL A 22 -9.25 -32.53 -27.05
N ALA A 23 -9.43 -32.53 -25.73
CA ALA A 23 -9.18 -31.35 -24.90
C ALA A 23 -7.67 -31.16 -24.78
N SER A 24 -7.10 -30.29 -25.61
CA SER A 24 -5.75 -29.77 -25.41
C SER A 24 -5.75 -28.90 -24.15
N GLY A 25 -5.27 -29.46 -23.03
CA GLY A 25 -5.01 -28.70 -21.82
C GLY A 25 -3.86 -27.72 -22.08
N VAL A 26 -4.20 -26.45 -22.23
CA VAL A 26 -3.21 -25.37 -22.18
C VAL A 26 -2.90 -25.18 -20.69
N MET A 27 -1.75 -25.69 -20.24
CA MET A 27 -1.15 -25.25 -18.98
C MET A 27 -0.92 -23.75 -19.09
N ALA A 28 -1.67 -22.97 -18.33
CA ALA A 28 -1.36 -21.57 -18.12
C ALA A 28 -0.08 -21.51 -17.28
N ILE A 29 1.04 -21.22 -17.93
CA ILE A 29 2.29 -20.87 -17.25
C ILE A 29 1.97 -19.59 -16.47
N ALA A 30 2.08 -19.64 -15.15
CA ALA A 30 1.97 -18.44 -14.33
C ALA A 30 3.01 -17.42 -14.83
N PRO A 31 2.66 -16.14 -15.00
CA PRO A 31 3.64 -15.15 -15.43
C PRO A 31 4.75 -15.10 -14.37
N THR A 32 5.97 -15.43 -14.79
CA THR A 32 7.18 -15.11 -14.02
C THR A 32 7.18 -13.60 -13.79
N VAL A 33 7.13 -13.17 -12.54
CA VAL A 33 7.31 -11.75 -12.19
C VAL A 33 8.68 -11.36 -12.70
N ALA A 34 8.74 -10.51 -13.73
CA ALA A 34 10.01 -9.98 -14.20
C ALA A 34 10.70 -9.26 -13.02
N GLY A 35 12.00 -9.53 -12.82
CA GLY A 35 12.79 -8.85 -11.78
C GLY A 35 12.72 -7.34 -11.93
N ALA A 36 12.95 -6.61 -10.84
CA ALA A 36 12.95 -5.16 -10.89
C ALA A 36 14.03 -4.66 -11.88
N ALA A 37 13.65 -3.70 -12.71
CA ALA A 37 14.55 -3.10 -13.70
C ALA A 37 15.06 -1.75 -13.21
N VAL A 38 16.36 -1.52 -13.43
CA VAL A 38 17.09 -0.30 -13.05
C VAL A 38 17.84 0.29 -14.25
N PRO A 39 18.23 1.58 -14.23
CA PRO A 39 19.01 2.19 -15.30
C PRO A 39 20.32 1.44 -15.59
N SER A 40 20.81 1.56 -16.82
CA SER A 40 22.09 0.96 -17.23
C SER A 40 23.23 1.34 -16.29
N GLY A 41 24.04 0.34 -15.92
CA GLY A 41 25.15 0.45 -14.98
C GLY A 41 24.75 0.36 -13.50
N PHE A 42 23.46 0.33 -13.18
CA PHE A 42 22.98 0.00 -11.83
C PHE A 42 22.65 -1.49 -11.72
N THR A 43 22.72 -1.99 -10.48
CA THR A 43 22.27 -3.33 -10.11
C THR A 43 21.29 -3.25 -8.95
N ASP A 44 20.22 -4.03 -8.98
CA ASP A 44 19.28 -4.18 -7.87
C ASP A 44 19.33 -5.58 -7.25
N THR A 45 19.71 -5.65 -5.98
CA THR A 45 19.98 -6.91 -5.29
C THR A 45 19.20 -6.98 -3.98
N ALA A 46 18.55 -8.12 -3.72
CA ALA A 46 18.01 -8.41 -2.39
C ALA A 46 19.16 -8.63 -1.41
N VAL A 47 19.21 -7.81 -0.37
CA VAL A 47 20.25 -7.91 0.68
C VAL A 47 19.73 -8.58 1.94
N ILE A 48 18.44 -8.44 2.24
CA ILE A 48 17.77 -9.19 3.31
C ILE A 48 16.46 -9.74 2.74
N SER A 49 16.19 -11.01 2.98
CA SER A 49 15.00 -11.73 2.49
C SER A 49 14.33 -12.50 3.64
N GLY A 50 13.15 -13.08 3.39
CA GLY A 50 12.43 -13.88 4.39
C GLY A 50 11.71 -13.02 5.45
N LEU A 51 11.44 -11.75 5.15
CA LEU A 51 10.69 -10.84 6.02
C LEU A 51 9.19 -11.01 5.77
N SER A 52 8.39 -10.83 6.81
CA SER A 52 6.93 -10.87 6.74
C SER A 52 6.35 -9.45 6.78
N SER A 53 5.87 -8.94 5.64
CA SER A 53 5.33 -7.58 5.49
C SER A 53 6.23 -6.51 6.12
N PRO A 54 7.50 -6.40 5.69
CA PRO A 54 8.42 -5.40 6.23
C PRO A 54 7.93 -3.99 5.90
N THR A 55 8.05 -3.06 6.85
CA THR A 55 7.57 -1.68 6.70
C THR A 55 8.69 -0.65 6.68
N ASN A 56 9.77 -0.88 7.44
CA ASN A 56 10.91 0.02 7.57
C ASN A 56 12.20 -0.78 7.76
N ALA A 57 13.31 -0.17 7.34
CA ALA A 57 14.66 -0.50 7.73
C ALA A 57 15.39 0.77 8.22
N VAL A 58 16.32 0.61 9.16
CA VAL A 58 17.28 1.65 9.56
C VAL A 58 18.66 1.03 9.77
N PHE A 59 19.69 1.78 9.40
CA PHE A 59 21.09 1.35 9.49
C PHE A 59 21.76 1.94 10.72
N ALA A 60 22.51 1.12 11.44
CA ALA A 60 23.40 1.58 12.50
C ALA A 60 24.81 1.83 11.96
N ALA A 61 25.53 2.76 12.61
CA ALA A 61 26.91 3.09 12.26
C ALA A 61 27.89 1.93 12.46
N ASP A 62 27.54 0.93 13.26
CA ASP A 62 28.34 -0.28 13.50
C ASP A 62 28.08 -1.40 12.47
N GLY A 63 27.22 -1.16 11.47
CA GLY A 63 26.94 -2.10 10.37
C GLY A 63 25.65 -2.90 10.55
N ARG A 64 25.01 -2.85 11.72
CA ARG A 64 23.74 -3.53 11.95
C ARG A 64 22.59 -2.91 11.17
N VAL A 65 21.60 -3.74 10.88
CA VAL A 65 20.36 -3.33 10.21
C VAL A 65 19.18 -3.72 11.08
N PHE A 66 18.34 -2.75 11.44
CA PHE A 66 17.08 -2.98 12.11
C PHE A 66 15.96 -2.93 11.09
N VAL A 67 15.11 -3.96 11.05
CA VAL A 67 13.98 -4.06 10.14
C VAL A 67 12.71 -4.27 10.95
N SER A 68 11.67 -3.48 10.68
CA SER A 68 10.36 -3.69 11.28
C SER A 68 9.42 -4.44 10.36
N GLU A 69 8.61 -5.32 10.95
CA GLU A 69 7.48 -5.97 10.32
C GLU A 69 6.18 -5.34 10.83
N LYS A 70 5.19 -5.27 9.93
CA LYS A 70 3.91 -4.59 10.19
C LYS A 70 3.19 -5.09 11.45
N SER A 71 3.36 -6.37 11.79
CA SER A 71 2.79 -7.01 12.97
C SER A 71 3.26 -6.46 14.31
N GLY A 72 4.39 -5.74 14.35
CA GLY A 72 4.99 -5.24 15.58
C GLY A 72 6.27 -5.95 15.99
N LEU A 73 6.82 -6.81 15.13
CA LEU A 73 8.18 -7.33 15.32
C LEU A 73 9.21 -6.32 14.82
N VAL A 74 10.29 -6.15 15.58
CA VAL A 74 11.52 -5.54 15.12
C VAL A 74 12.61 -6.59 15.14
N LYS A 75 13.34 -6.72 14.05
CA LYS A 75 14.43 -7.67 13.84
C LYS A 75 15.74 -6.93 13.63
N THR A 76 16.84 -7.47 14.14
CA THR A 76 18.20 -7.00 13.87
C THR A 76 18.98 -8.06 13.11
N PHE A 77 19.75 -7.58 12.14
CA PHE A 77 20.75 -8.33 11.40
C PHE A 77 22.12 -7.74 11.70
N ASP A 78 23.12 -8.59 11.91
CA ASP A 78 24.47 -8.16 12.25
C ASP A 78 25.17 -7.43 11.08
N SER A 79 24.73 -7.72 9.85
CA SER A 79 25.18 -7.04 8.64
C SER A 79 24.20 -7.25 7.47
N LEU A 80 24.45 -6.60 6.33
CA LEU A 80 23.73 -6.87 5.09
C LEU A 80 23.95 -8.27 4.51
N ALA A 81 24.95 -9.02 4.96
CA ALA A 81 25.21 -10.39 4.53
C ALA A 81 24.62 -11.43 5.50
N ASP A 82 24.08 -10.97 6.63
CA ASP A 82 23.51 -11.85 7.65
C ASP A 82 22.15 -12.36 7.20
N THR A 83 21.99 -13.69 7.20
CA THR A 83 20.73 -14.35 6.84
C THR A 83 19.90 -14.71 8.07
N THR A 84 20.39 -14.48 9.29
CA THR A 84 19.73 -14.87 10.52
C THR A 84 19.36 -13.65 11.36
N ALA A 85 18.07 -13.44 11.56
CA ALA A 85 17.60 -12.28 12.32
C ALA A 85 17.50 -12.57 13.83
N THR A 86 17.93 -11.62 14.66
CA THR A 86 17.59 -11.58 16.09
C THR A 86 16.33 -10.75 16.30
N VAL A 87 15.36 -11.22 17.09
CA VAL A 87 14.19 -10.42 17.46
C VAL A 87 14.61 -9.36 18.48
N THR A 88 14.62 -8.10 18.04
CA THR A 88 14.91 -6.93 18.88
C THR A 88 13.77 -6.58 19.81
N ALA A 89 12.54 -6.58 19.29
CA ALA A 89 11.35 -6.26 20.07
C ALA A 89 10.15 -7.01 19.51
N ASP A 90 9.24 -7.40 20.42
CA ASP A 90 7.95 -8.00 20.08
C ASP A 90 6.84 -7.15 20.68
N LEU A 91 6.22 -6.34 19.83
CA LEU A 91 5.12 -5.43 20.17
C LEU A 91 3.77 -5.94 19.66
N ARG A 92 3.66 -7.21 19.24
CA ARG A 92 2.45 -7.77 18.64
C ARG A 92 1.22 -7.71 19.55
N THR A 93 1.40 -7.61 20.87
CA THR A 93 0.28 -7.44 21.82
C THR A 93 -0.17 -5.98 21.99
N GLN A 94 0.65 -5.03 21.53
CA GLN A 94 0.42 -3.60 21.62
C GLN A 94 -0.03 -3.04 20.26
N VAL A 95 0.46 -3.64 19.17
CA VAL A 95 0.17 -3.24 17.80
C VAL A 95 -1.17 -3.80 17.35
N GLN A 96 -1.92 -2.99 16.60
CA GLN A 96 -3.09 -3.43 15.85
C GLN A 96 -2.70 -3.57 14.38
N ASP A 97 -2.52 -4.80 13.91
CA ASP A 97 -2.11 -5.16 12.55
C ASP A 97 -3.31 -5.55 11.69
N PHE A 98 -4.20 -4.57 11.44
CA PHE A 98 -5.38 -4.76 10.61
C PHE A 98 -5.39 -3.76 9.45
N TRP A 99 -5.47 -4.25 8.21
CA TRP A 99 -5.42 -3.44 6.97
C TRP A 99 -4.13 -2.64 6.83
N ASP A 100 -4.17 -1.31 6.87
CA ASP A 100 -2.99 -0.47 6.71
C ASP A 100 -2.39 -0.06 8.06
N ARG A 101 -3.01 -0.48 9.17
CA ARG A 101 -2.50 -0.30 10.54
C ARG A 101 -1.36 -1.26 10.83
N GLY A 102 -0.52 -0.91 11.80
CA GLY A 102 0.58 -1.76 12.24
C GLY A 102 1.72 -0.95 12.84
N LEU A 103 2.92 -1.54 12.84
CA LEU A 103 4.16 -0.83 13.14
C LEU A 103 4.72 -0.22 11.86
N LEU A 104 4.57 1.10 11.72
CA LEU A 104 4.72 1.80 10.44
C LEU A 104 5.88 2.79 10.39
N GLY A 105 6.45 3.18 11.53
CA GLY A 105 7.63 4.05 11.59
C GLY A 105 8.71 3.50 12.52
N LEU A 106 9.98 3.65 12.10
CA LEU A 106 11.17 3.21 12.81
C LEU A 106 12.29 4.25 12.66
N ALA A 107 12.92 4.67 13.76
CA ALA A 107 14.09 5.53 13.75
C ALA A 107 15.11 5.12 14.81
N LEU A 108 16.39 5.06 14.44
CA LEU A 108 17.49 4.85 15.38
C LEU A 108 18.03 6.20 15.86
N ASP A 109 18.39 6.32 17.13
CA ASP A 109 19.00 7.54 17.66
C ASP A 109 20.36 7.83 16.95
N PRO A 110 20.61 9.05 16.46
CA PRO A 110 21.88 9.39 15.81
C PRO A 110 23.10 9.23 16.74
N GLY A 111 22.87 9.22 18.06
CA GLY A 111 23.91 8.95 19.06
C GLY A 111 24.19 7.47 19.33
N TYR A 112 23.57 6.54 18.60
CA TYR A 112 23.78 5.10 18.77
C TYR A 112 25.25 4.71 18.49
N PRO A 113 25.89 3.84 19.32
CA PRO A 113 25.32 3.09 20.46
C PRO A 113 25.37 3.81 21.82
N ALA A 114 25.95 5.02 21.91
CA ALA A 114 26.06 5.76 23.17
C ALA A 114 24.69 6.24 23.70
N ARG A 115 23.76 6.54 22.80
CA ARG A 115 22.33 6.65 23.05
C ARG A 115 21.65 5.42 22.47
N PRO A 116 21.49 4.33 23.22
CA PRO A 116 21.03 3.05 22.70
C PRO A 116 19.50 3.07 22.54
N TYR A 117 18.95 4.04 21.81
CA TYR A 117 17.52 4.24 21.68
C TYR A 117 17.02 3.94 20.27
N LEU A 118 15.92 3.20 20.22
CA LEU A 118 15.16 2.93 19.01
C LEU A 118 13.75 3.48 19.20
N TYR A 119 13.27 4.25 18.23
CA TYR A 119 11.95 4.88 18.26
C TYR A 119 11.03 4.12 17.31
N VAL A 120 9.86 3.77 17.83
CA VAL A 120 8.83 3.05 17.09
C VAL A 120 7.55 3.88 17.08
N LEU A 121 6.91 3.92 15.90
CA LEU A 121 5.62 4.56 15.68
C LEU A 121 4.66 3.52 15.12
N TYR A 122 3.57 3.29 15.84
CA TYR A 122 2.65 2.21 15.51
C TYR A 122 1.21 2.52 15.89
N THR A 123 0.28 1.79 15.29
CA THR A 123 -1.13 1.80 15.68
C THR A 123 -1.30 1.00 16.96
N TYR A 124 -1.59 1.67 18.07
CA TYR A 124 -1.79 1.04 19.37
C TYR A 124 -3.18 0.41 19.43
N ASP A 125 -3.26 -0.87 19.76
CA ASP A 125 -4.52 -1.63 19.88
C ASP A 125 -5.31 -1.25 21.14
N ALA A 126 -5.65 0.03 21.27
CA ALA A 126 -6.51 0.55 22.31
C ALA A 126 -7.20 1.83 21.84
N GLU A 127 -8.42 2.03 22.31
CA GLU A 127 -9.12 3.32 22.25
C GLU A 127 -8.27 4.41 22.93
N PRO A 128 -8.40 5.70 22.58
CA PRO A 128 -7.72 6.79 23.27
C PRO A 128 -7.90 6.72 24.79
N GLY A 129 -6.79 6.62 25.52
CA GLY A 129 -6.77 6.45 27.00
C GLY A 129 -6.98 5.02 27.50
N GLY A 130 -7.16 4.03 26.61
CA GLY A 130 -7.33 2.62 26.94
C GLY A 130 -6.02 1.83 27.06
N THR A 131 -6.15 0.51 27.18
CA THR A 131 -5.03 -0.45 27.29
C THR A 131 -5.16 -1.55 26.24
N ALA A 132 -4.03 -1.90 25.60
CA ALA A 132 -3.96 -2.98 24.63
C ALA A 132 -3.77 -4.38 25.26
N PRO A 133 -4.19 -5.46 24.58
CA PRO A 133 -4.94 -5.45 23.31
C PRO A 133 -6.44 -5.21 23.54
N ARG A 134 -7.07 -4.45 22.63
CA ARG A 134 -8.52 -4.17 22.62
C ARG A 134 -9.22 -5.01 21.56
N TRP A 135 -8.65 -5.10 20.36
CA TRP A 135 -9.26 -5.74 19.20
C TRP A 135 -8.51 -7.00 18.74
N GLY A 136 -7.22 -7.13 19.04
CA GLY A 136 -6.41 -8.31 18.73
C GLY A 136 -6.35 -8.62 17.22
N ASP A 137 -5.95 -7.63 16.42
CA ASP A 137 -5.88 -7.66 14.94
C ASP A 137 -7.21 -7.97 14.24
N GLN A 138 -8.32 -7.73 14.93
CA GLN A 138 -9.65 -7.88 14.37
C GLN A 138 -10.39 -6.54 14.33
N CYS A 139 -11.50 -6.53 13.59
CA CYS A 139 -12.50 -5.51 13.76
C CYS A 139 -13.90 -6.11 13.55
N PRO A 140 -14.54 -6.62 14.63
CA PRO A 140 -15.83 -7.27 14.52
C PRO A 140 -16.90 -6.28 14.03
N SER A 141 -17.92 -6.79 13.33
CA SER A 141 -19.10 -6.01 12.97
C SER A 141 -20.29 -6.43 13.85
N PRO A 142 -20.87 -5.51 14.67
CA PRO A 142 -20.43 -4.12 14.90
C PRO A 142 -19.19 -4.00 15.82
N PRO A 143 -18.42 -2.88 15.77
CA PRO A 143 -18.69 -1.64 15.04
C PRO A 143 -18.38 -1.68 13.53
N GLY A 144 -17.65 -2.70 13.07
CA GLY A 144 -17.33 -2.92 11.66
C GLY A 144 -16.25 -1.98 11.13
N ALA A 145 -15.24 -2.52 10.44
CA ALA A 145 -14.05 -1.78 10.01
C ALA A 145 -14.36 -0.53 9.17
N THR A 146 -15.38 -0.59 8.33
CA THR A 146 -15.75 0.46 7.37
C THR A 146 -17.11 1.09 7.68
N GLU A 147 -17.71 0.75 8.83
CA GLU A 147 -18.95 1.36 9.33
C GLU A 147 -18.63 2.41 10.42
N GLN A 148 -18.66 2.02 11.70
CA GLN A 148 -18.28 2.87 12.83
C GLN A 148 -16.79 2.76 13.18
N GLY A 149 -16.09 1.75 12.62
CA GLY A 149 -14.67 1.57 12.79
C GLY A 149 -14.28 1.01 14.16
N CYS A 150 -13.15 0.30 14.21
CA CYS A 150 -12.56 -0.13 15.46
C CYS A 150 -11.60 0.95 15.93
N LEU A 151 -12.09 1.80 16.84
CA LEU A 151 -11.37 2.94 17.36
C LEU A 151 -10.04 2.50 18.00
N VAL A 152 -8.95 3.12 17.54
CA VAL A 152 -7.60 2.93 18.06
C VAL A 152 -6.89 4.28 18.18
N THR A 153 -5.68 4.28 18.75
CA THR A 153 -4.82 5.47 18.75
C THR A 153 -3.44 5.18 18.17
N GLY A 154 -2.80 6.18 17.56
CA GLY A 154 -1.38 6.09 17.25
C GLY A 154 -0.53 6.17 18.52
N ARG A 155 0.62 5.52 18.55
CA ARG A 155 1.57 5.58 19.66
C ARG A 155 3.00 5.73 19.17
N LEU A 156 3.68 6.73 19.72
CA LEU A 156 5.12 6.93 19.60
C LEU A 156 5.78 6.46 20.89
N SER A 157 6.78 5.60 20.77
CA SER A 157 7.53 5.08 21.91
C SER A 157 9.03 4.98 21.64
N ARG A 158 9.79 4.98 22.74
CA ARG A 158 11.23 4.76 22.76
C ARG A 158 11.54 3.43 23.46
N LEU A 159 12.36 2.62 22.82
CA LEU A 159 12.91 1.37 23.34
C LEU A 159 14.40 1.58 23.68
N THR A 160 14.86 0.97 24.76
CA THR A 160 16.29 0.98 25.14
C THR A 160 16.93 -0.32 24.67
N LEU A 161 17.96 -0.26 23.85
CA LEU A 161 18.64 -1.43 23.30
C LEU A 161 19.80 -1.87 24.20
N GLY A 162 19.95 -3.18 24.37
CA GLY A 162 21.15 -3.81 24.91
C GLY A 162 22.30 -3.79 23.89
N ALA A 163 23.47 -4.26 24.32
CA ALA A 163 24.64 -4.35 23.43
C ALA A 163 24.40 -5.30 22.25
N ASP A 164 23.62 -6.37 22.49
CA ASP A 164 23.15 -7.34 21.50
C ASP A 164 22.07 -6.80 20.55
N GLY A 165 21.62 -5.56 20.73
CA GLY A 165 20.56 -4.97 19.90
C GLY A 165 19.15 -5.43 20.28
N VAL A 166 19.00 -6.13 21.40
CA VAL A 166 17.69 -6.54 21.94
C VAL A 166 17.15 -5.47 22.87
N ALA A 167 15.86 -5.16 22.78
CA ALA A 167 15.23 -4.20 23.67
C ALA A 167 15.25 -4.68 25.13
N THR A 168 15.61 -3.78 26.04
CA THR A 168 15.75 -4.00 27.48
C THR A 168 14.85 -3.03 28.24
N GLY A 169 14.31 -3.49 29.37
CA GLY A 169 13.40 -2.70 30.19
C GLY A 169 12.01 -2.54 29.57
N ALA A 170 11.24 -1.59 30.11
CA ALA A 170 9.90 -1.30 29.64
C ALA A 170 9.93 -0.30 28.47
N GLU A 171 8.96 -0.44 27.57
CA GLU A 171 8.65 0.57 26.55
C GLU A 171 8.37 1.93 27.21
N GLN A 172 9.06 2.98 26.75
CA GLN A 172 8.77 4.35 27.17
C GLN A 172 7.85 5.02 26.16
N VAL A 173 6.58 5.16 26.54
CA VAL A 173 5.57 5.87 25.73
C VAL A 173 5.82 7.37 25.77
N LEU A 174 5.89 8.00 24.59
CA LEU A 174 6.09 9.44 24.44
C LEU A 174 4.78 10.17 24.10
N ILE A 175 3.96 9.66 23.16
CA ILE A 175 2.75 10.33 22.65
C ILE A 175 1.69 9.29 22.24
N THR A 176 0.40 9.55 22.50
CA THR A 176 -0.75 8.67 22.16
C THR A 176 -2.01 9.39 21.65
N ASP A 177 -1.88 10.53 20.95
CA ASP A 177 -3.00 11.45 20.67
C ASP A 177 -3.42 11.51 19.18
N TRP A 178 -3.31 10.40 18.44
CA TRP A 178 -3.82 10.28 17.06
C TRP A 178 -5.08 9.42 17.05
N CYS A 179 -6.27 10.04 16.98
CA CYS A 179 -7.51 9.29 17.06
C CYS A 179 -7.88 8.66 15.72
N GLN A 180 -7.87 7.33 15.65
CA GLN A 180 -8.09 6.62 14.39
C GLN A 180 -9.37 5.79 14.47
N GLN A 181 -10.38 6.24 13.73
CA GLN A 181 -11.65 5.53 13.64
C GLN A 181 -11.54 4.38 12.62
N TYR A 182 -10.95 4.66 11.46
CA TYR A 182 -10.93 3.75 10.31
C TYR A 182 -9.57 3.02 10.16
N PRO A 183 -9.54 1.90 9.42
CA PRO A 183 -8.37 1.01 9.36
C PRO A 183 -7.29 1.43 8.36
N SER A 184 -7.40 2.64 7.78
CA SER A 184 -6.42 3.24 6.87
C SER A 184 -6.01 4.64 7.36
N HIS A 185 -5.02 5.23 6.68
CA HIS A 185 -4.38 6.51 7.01
C HIS A 185 -4.02 6.61 8.49
N SER A 186 -3.33 5.57 8.96
CA SER A 186 -2.94 5.43 10.35
C SER A 186 -1.79 6.39 10.69
N VAL A 187 -0.83 5.96 11.48
CA VAL A 187 0.42 6.70 11.69
C VAL A 187 1.29 6.64 10.41
N GLY A 188 2.38 7.41 10.38
CA GLY A 188 3.26 7.48 9.21
C GLY A 188 4.72 7.21 9.57
N SER A 189 5.54 8.26 9.46
CA SER A 189 6.98 8.19 9.67
C SER A 189 7.45 8.80 10.98
N VAL A 190 8.58 8.30 11.47
CA VAL A 190 9.38 8.91 12.52
C VAL A 190 10.80 9.08 12.00
N ALA A 191 11.39 10.25 12.13
CA ALA A 191 12.76 10.51 11.69
C ALA A 191 13.42 11.59 12.56
N PHE A 192 14.75 11.53 12.67
CA PHE A 192 15.52 12.62 13.26
C PHE A 192 15.77 13.72 12.23
N GLY A 193 15.57 14.97 12.65
CA GLY A 193 15.98 16.12 11.86
C GLY A 193 17.43 16.52 12.12
N PRO A 194 17.99 17.44 11.31
CA PRO A 194 19.36 17.92 11.44
C PRO A 194 19.62 18.68 12.76
N ASP A 195 18.57 19.10 13.44
CA ASP A 195 18.59 19.77 14.73
C ASP A 195 18.56 18.82 15.94
N GLY A 196 18.54 17.49 15.69
CA GLY A 196 18.50 16.46 16.72
C GLY A 196 17.12 16.24 17.33
N ALA A 197 16.08 16.92 16.82
CA ALA A 197 14.69 16.71 17.22
C ALA A 197 14.11 15.46 16.54
N LEU A 198 13.05 14.91 17.15
CA LEU A 198 12.29 13.82 16.56
C LEU A 198 11.07 14.39 15.83
N TYR A 199 10.93 14.04 14.56
CA TYR A 199 9.80 14.42 13.70
C TYR A 199 8.91 13.22 13.52
N VAL A 200 7.60 13.42 13.61
CA VAL A 200 6.62 12.32 13.60
C VAL A 200 5.40 12.71 12.78
N GLY A 201 4.97 11.84 11.87
CA GLY A 201 3.76 12.03 11.07
C GLY A 201 2.65 11.07 11.51
N GLY A 202 1.40 11.55 11.53
CA GLY A 202 0.22 10.67 11.56
C GLY A 202 -0.86 11.15 10.61
N GLY A 203 -1.40 10.23 9.80
CA GLY A 203 -2.49 10.47 8.87
C GLY A 203 -3.79 10.85 9.57
N ASP A 204 -4.83 11.09 8.78
CA ASP A 204 -6.10 11.66 9.26
C ASP A 204 -6.98 10.67 10.05
N GLY A 205 -6.69 9.36 9.97
CA GLY A 205 -7.43 8.28 10.61
C GLY A 205 -8.92 8.22 10.25
N ALA A 206 -9.30 8.82 9.11
CA ALA A 206 -10.68 9.06 8.68
C ALA A 206 -11.13 8.06 7.60
N SER A 207 -12.41 8.13 7.21
CA SER A 207 -12.90 7.22 6.17
C SER A 207 -12.22 7.50 4.82
N PHE A 208 -11.78 6.44 4.16
CA PHE A 208 -11.31 6.46 2.78
C PHE A 208 -12.43 6.23 1.75
N ASN A 209 -13.62 5.77 2.18
CA ASN A 209 -14.73 5.41 1.28
C ASN A 209 -15.65 6.60 0.95
N PHE A 210 -15.76 7.57 1.84
CA PHE A 210 -16.67 8.70 1.68
C PHE A 210 -16.10 9.96 2.35
N ALA A 211 -16.63 11.13 1.98
CA ALA A 211 -16.25 12.37 2.63
C ALA A 211 -16.68 12.33 4.11
N ASP A 212 -15.72 12.16 5.00
CA ASP A 212 -15.94 11.97 6.43
C ASP A 212 -15.73 13.28 7.18
N TRP A 213 -16.82 13.75 7.79
CA TRP A 213 -16.86 14.92 8.66
C TRP A 213 -17.31 14.54 10.08
N GLY A 214 -17.30 13.25 10.44
CA GLY A 214 -17.74 12.71 11.72
C GLY A 214 -19.22 12.30 11.77
N GLN A 215 -19.83 11.97 10.62
CA GLN A 215 -21.24 11.59 10.52
C GLN A 215 -21.53 10.10 10.77
N ARG A 216 -20.57 9.37 11.34
CA ARG A 216 -20.65 7.95 11.66
C ARG A 216 -20.22 7.71 13.11
N GLY A 217 -21.11 8.00 14.04
CA GLY A 217 -20.94 7.76 15.47
C GLY A 217 -19.97 8.70 16.19
N ASN A 218 -19.07 9.40 15.48
CA ASN A 218 -18.11 10.34 16.07
C ASN A 218 -17.41 9.79 17.34
N PRO A 219 -16.76 8.62 17.29
CA PRO A 219 -16.18 8.00 18.48
C PRO A 219 -15.02 8.81 19.07
N CYS A 220 -14.40 9.70 18.29
CA CYS A 220 -13.30 10.57 18.71
C CYS A 220 -13.74 11.84 19.46
N ALA A 221 -15.04 12.00 19.73
CA ALA A 221 -15.61 13.21 20.37
C ALA A 221 -15.24 14.50 19.62
N ASP A 222 -15.25 14.46 18.29
CA ASP A 222 -14.92 15.63 17.50
C ASP A 222 -16.00 16.72 17.64
N PRO A 223 -15.60 18.01 17.75
CA PRO A 223 -16.54 19.11 17.86
C PRO A 223 -17.50 19.23 16.67
N PRO A 224 -18.70 19.83 16.87
CA PRO A 224 -19.24 20.32 18.13
C PRO A 224 -19.92 19.26 19.02
N GLY A 225 -19.96 18.00 18.57
CA GLY A 225 -20.69 16.93 19.27
C GLY A 225 -19.84 16.19 20.31
N PRO A 226 -20.47 15.54 21.31
CA PRO A 226 -19.79 14.57 22.15
C PRO A 226 -19.50 13.27 21.39
N ALA A 227 -18.70 12.38 22.00
CA ALA A 227 -18.53 11.01 21.50
C ALA A 227 -19.90 10.32 21.35
N GLY A 228 -20.10 9.60 20.24
CA GLY A 228 -21.36 8.91 19.96
C GLY A 228 -22.38 9.73 19.16
N ALA A 229 -22.16 11.03 18.95
CA ALA A 229 -23.10 11.91 18.25
C ALA A 229 -22.67 12.20 16.81
N ASP A 230 -23.50 11.82 15.84
CA ASP A 230 -23.29 12.14 14.43
C ASP A 230 -23.19 13.66 14.21
N LEU A 231 -22.16 14.08 13.48
CA LEU A 231 -21.95 15.48 13.11
C LEU A 231 -22.61 15.80 11.77
N ALA A 232 -23.03 17.07 11.61
CA ALA A 232 -23.68 17.56 10.40
C ALA A 232 -23.05 18.88 9.90
N PRO A 233 -22.94 19.08 8.57
CA PRO A 233 -22.57 20.37 8.01
C PRO A 233 -23.59 21.46 8.35
N PRO A 234 -23.18 22.74 8.39
CA PRO A 234 -21.85 23.22 7.99
C PRO A 234 -20.81 23.19 9.12
N ASP A 235 -21.23 22.92 10.36
CA ASP A 235 -20.39 23.11 11.56
C ASP A 235 -19.62 21.86 12.01
N ALA A 236 -19.81 20.74 11.32
CA ALA A 236 -19.06 19.51 11.55
C ALA A 236 -17.55 19.75 11.41
N ARG A 237 -16.77 19.23 12.35
CA ARG A 237 -15.31 19.37 12.41
C ARG A 237 -14.59 18.07 12.74
N GLY A 238 -15.25 16.92 12.57
CA GLY A 238 -14.69 15.58 12.80
C GLY A 238 -14.24 14.87 11.53
N GLY A 239 -13.91 13.58 11.66
CA GLY A 239 -13.43 12.79 10.53
C GLY A 239 -12.12 13.37 9.97
N ALA A 240 -12.04 13.52 8.64
CA ALA A 240 -10.84 14.04 7.98
C ALA A 240 -10.55 15.52 8.33
N LEU A 241 -11.54 16.25 8.86
CA LEU A 241 -11.34 17.64 9.31
C LEU A 241 -10.42 17.75 10.55
N ARG A 242 -10.06 16.62 11.18
CA ARG A 242 -8.99 16.60 12.20
C ARG A 242 -7.65 17.09 11.69
N SER A 243 -7.35 16.90 10.39
CA SER A 243 -6.17 17.46 9.72
C SER A 243 -6.12 18.99 9.78
N GLN A 244 -7.24 19.64 10.08
CA GLN A 244 -7.37 21.09 10.23
C GLN A 244 -7.63 21.52 11.69
N SER A 245 -7.41 20.63 12.67
CA SER A 245 -7.83 20.86 14.05
C SER A 245 -7.20 22.09 14.71
N VAL A 246 -6.01 22.52 14.27
CA VAL A 246 -5.36 23.78 14.72
C VAL A 246 -6.13 25.04 14.33
N ARG A 247 -7.04 24.95 13.35
CA ARG A 247 -7.90 26.05 12.88
C ARG A 247 -9.27 26.08 13.58
N ARG A 248 -9.53 25.14 14.49
CA ARG A 248 -10.75 25.14 15.30
C ARG A 248 -10.76 26.35 16.26
N PRO A 249 -11.94 26.82 16.69
CA PRO A 249 -12.06 27.87 17.71
C PRO A 249 -11.24 27.58 18.97
N ALA A 250 -10.77 28.65 19.62
CA ALA A 250 -10.03 28.53 20.87
C ALA A 250 -10.84 27.79 21.94
N GLY A 251 -10.18 26.85 22.63
CA GLY A 251 -10.79 25.99 23.65
C GLY A 251 -11.30 24.65 23.14
N GLU A 252 -11.38 24.45 21.81
CA GLU A 252 -11.66 23.14 21.23
C GLU A 252 -10.39 22.25 21.19
N PRO A 253 -10.55 20.90 21.20
CA PRO A 253 -9.43 19.98 21.11
C PRO A 253 -8.66 20.11 19.79
N VAL A 254 -7.33 20.08 19.89
CA VAL A 254 -6.41 19.94 18.75
C VAL A 254 -5.90 18.49 18.75
N SER A 255 -6.05 17.84 17.61
CA SER A 255 -5.58 16.47 17.38
C SER A 255 -4.27 16.46 16.62
N LEU A 256 -3.58 15.32 16.61
CA LEU A 256 -2.36 15.12 15.83
C LEU A 256 -2.62 14.45 14.47
N ASP A 257 -3.86 14.06 14.18
CA ASP A 257 -4.25 13.45 12.90
C ASP A 257 -4.04 14.44 11.74
N GLY A 258 -3.45 13.96 10.65
CA GLY A 258 -3.11 14.76 9.46
C GLY A 258 -2.03 15.81 9.70
N THR A 259 -1.07 15.54 10.59
CA THR A 259 -0.01 16.50 10.96
C THR A 259 1.39 15.91 10.98
N ILE A 260 2.40 16.77 10.78
CA ILE A 260 3.79 16.49 11.14
C ILE A 260 4.12 17.29 12.39
N ILE A 261 4.66 16.61 13.40
CA ILE A 261 5.08 17.20 14.66
C ILE A 261 6.60 17.17 14.82
N ARG A 262 7.12 18.11 15.61
CA ARG A 262 8.53 18.20 16.03
C ARG A 262 8.62 18.21 17.55
N VAL A 263 9.30 17.22 18.12
CA VAL A 263 9.32 16.97 19.57
C VAL A 263 10.71 16.62 20.10
N ASP A 264 10.88 16.82 21.40
CA ASP A 264 12.04 16.35 22.14
C ASP A 264 12.06 14.80 22.16
N PRO A 265 13.18 14.16 21.76
CA PRO A 265 13.25 12.71 21.67
C PRO A 265 13.21 11.99 23.02
N ASP A 266 13.60 12.64 24.12
CA ASP A 266 13.63 11.98 25.43
C ASP A 266 12.27 12.04 26.15
N THR A 267 11.45 13.06 25.84
CA THR A 267 10.24 13.39 26.60
C THR A 267 8.96 13.46 25.76
N GLY A 268 9.03 13.57 24.43
CA GLY A 268 7.88 13.84 23.58
C GLY A 268 7.26 15.22 23.78
N ALA A 269 7.97 16.12 24.48
CA ALA A 269 7.53 17.50 24.70
C ALA A 269 7.68 18.33 23.41
N PRO A 270 6.80 19.33 23.19
CA PRO A 270 7.00 20.28 22.10
C PRO A 270 8.29 21.08 22.29
N LEU A 271 9.00 21.34 21.20
CA LEU A 271 10.23 22.13 21.25
C LEU A 271 9.96 23.64 21.12
N ALA A 272 10.88 24.42 21.69
CA ALA A 272 10.93 25.86 21.43
C ALA A 272 11.19 26.10 19.93
N GLY A 273 10.53 27.12 19.38
CA GLY A 273 10.59 27.45 17.95
C GLY A 273 9.44 26.90 17.12
N ASN A 274 8.71 25.88 17.59
CA ASN A 274 7.56 25.35 16.86
C ASN A 274 6.50 26.45 16.60
N PRO A 275 5.79 26.42 15.46
CA PRO A 275 4.92 27.51 14.99
C PRO A 275 3.87 27.98 16.00
N PHE A 276 3.30 27.04 16.76
CA PHE A 276 2.25 27.33 17.72
C PHE A 276 2.73 27.35 19.17
N ALA A 277 4.02 27.66 19.43
CA ALA A 277 4.62 27.63 20.78
C ALA A 277 3.83 28.42 21.85
N GLY A 278 3.10 29.47 21.46
CA GLY A 278 2.25 30.26 22.35
C GLY A 278 0.89 29.64 22.70
N SER A 279 0.51 28.52 22.09
CA SER A 279 -0.77 27.85 22.34
C SER A 279 -0.82 27.24 23.74
N THR A 280 -2.01 27.25 24.35
CA THR A 280 -2.28 26.53 25.60
C THR A 280 -2.48 25.03 25.39
N ASN A 281 -2.77 24.61 24.15
CA ASN A 281 -2.91 23.20 23.79
C ASN A 281 -1.53 22.59 23.48
N VAL A 282 -1.18 21.49 24.17
CA VAL A 282 0.12 20.83 24.00
C VAL A 282 0.32 20.25 22.60
N ASN A 283 -0.72 19.69 21.98
CA ASN A 283 -0.67 19.14 20.63
C ASN A 283 -0.47 20.23 19.59
N ALA A 284 -1.15 21.37 19.72
CA ALA A 284 -0.87 22.52 18.88
C ALA A 284 0.62 22.90 18.92
N ARG A 285 1.22 22.98 20.12
CA ARG A 285 2.65 23.31 20.27
C ARG A 285 3.61 22.29 19.64
N ARG A 286 3.17 21.06 19.36
CA ARG A 286 3.98 20.03 18.70
C ARG A 286 3.98 20.16 17.17
N ILE A 287 2.89 20.68 16.60
CA ILE A 287 2.64 20.69 15.15
C ILE A 287 3.56 21.71 14.44
N ILE A 288 4.20 21.25 13.37
CA ILE A 288 4.95 22.10 12.43
C ILE A 288 4.27 22.19 11.06
N ALA A 289 3.53 21.18 10.63
CA ALA A 289 2.76 21.19 9.40
C ALA A 289 1.47 20.39 9.57
N TYR A 290 0.42 20.78 8.87
CA TYR A 290 -0.91 20.19 8.98
C TYR A 290 -1.67 20.24 7.66
N GLY A 291 -2.89 19.69 7.64
CA GLY A 291 -3.67 19.58 6.42
C GLY A 291 -3.15 18.51 5.48
N LEU A 292 -2.61 17.42 6.04
CA LEU A 292 -2.18 16.22 5.30
C LEU A 292 -3.25 15.13 5.43
N ARG A 293 -3.31 14.23 4.44
CA ARG A 293 -4.21 13.07 4.46
C ARG A 293 -3.53 11.85 5.05
N ASN A 294 -2.45 11.41 4.41
CA ASN A 294 -1.64 10.27 4.79
C ASN A 294 -0.20 10.46 4.30
N GLN A 295 0.57 11.21 5.07
CA GLN A 295 2.00 11.46 4.89
C GLN A 295 2.83 10.20 5.17
N PHE A 296 2.79 9.25 4.24
CA PHE A 296 3.32 7.90 4.39
C PHE A 296 4.80 7.90 4.78
N ARG A 297 5.64 8.59 3.98
CA ARG A 297 7.08 8.76 4.20
C ARG A 297 7.50 10.22 4.07
N PHE A 298 8.41 10.65 4.93
CA PHE A 298 9.12 11.91 4.77
C PHE A 298 10.61 11.76 5.08
N ALA A 299 11.42 12.64 4.49
CA ALA A 299 12.86 12.73 4.75
C ALA A 299 13.33 14.18 4.76
N PHE A 300 14.49 14.40 5.37
CA PHE A 300 15.20 15.66 5.30
C PHE A 300 16.12 15.69 4.10
N ARG A 301 16.20 16.84 3.44
CA ARG A 301 17.21 17.06 2.42
C ARG A 301 18.58 17.27 3.09
N PRO A 302 19.62 16.48 2.73
CA PRO A 302 20.93 16.53 3.36
C PRO A 302 21.52 17.95 3.45
N GLY A 303 22.07 18.30 4.61
CA GLY A 303 22.69 19.60 4.87
C GLY A 303 21.72 20.77 5.01
N THR A 304 20.40 20.53 5.08
CA THR A 304 19.38 21.58 5.21
C THR A 304 18.33 21.20 6.26
N SER A 305 17.49 22.15 6.67
CA SER A 305 16.27 21.91 7.47
C SER A 305 15.02 21.66 6.62
N GLU A 306 15.16 21.42 5.31
CA GLU A 306 14.02 21.15 4.44
C GLU A 306 13.48 19.74 4.69
N LEU A 307 12.19 19.63 5.01
CA LEU A 307 11.47 18.36 5.13
C LEU A 307 10.59 18.16 3.89
N TRP A 308 10.65 16.95 3.34
CA TRP A 308 9.90 16.55 2.15
C TRP A 308 9.05 15.33 2.48
N ALA A 309 7.75 15.39 2.21
CA ALA A 309 6.79 14.36 2.58
C ALA A 309 5.98 13.90 1.36
N GLY A 310 5.87 12.59 1.17
CA GLY A 310 4.88 12.00 0.27
C GLY A 310 3.55 11.92 1.00
N ASP A 311 2.52 12.57 0.48
CA ASP A 311 1.15 12.56 1.02
C ASP A 311 0.21 11.84 0.04
N VAL A 312 -0.39 10.74 0.52
CA VAL A 312 -1.30 9.91 -0.27
C VAL A 312 -2.66 10.57 -0.34
N GLY A 313 -3.07 10.98 -1.54
CA GLY A 313 -4.35 11.64 -1.78
C GLY A 313 -5.51 10.65 -1.88
N TRP A 314 -6.68 11.11 -2.32
CA TRP A 314 -7.89 10.30 -2.24
C TRP A 314 -8.23 9.59 -3.56
N ASN A 315 -8.52 10.33 -4.62
CA ASN A 315 -9.00 9.75 -5.90
C ASN A 315 -8.26 10.26 -7.13
N THR A 316 -7.55 11.39 -7.03
CA THR A 316 -7.04 12.08 -8.22
C THR A 316 -5.55 12.31 -8.17
N TRP A 317 -5.02 12.75 -7.02
CA TRP A 317 -3.67 13.27 -6.93
C TRP A 317 -2.89 12.60 -5.81
N GLU A 318 -1.66 12.21 -6.10
CA GLU A 318 -0.63 12.04 -5.09
C GLU A 318 0.19 13.31 -4.99
N GLU A 319 0.77 13.57 -3.81
CA GLU A 319 1.50 14.79 -3.53
C GLU A 319 2.88 14.53 -2.94
N ILE A 320 3.84 15.36 -3.35
CA ILE A 320 5.09 15.58 -2.64
C ILE A 320 5.03 17.00 -2.08
N ASN A 321 4.96 17.07 -0.76
CA ASN A 321 4.86 18.29 0.03
C ASN A 321 6.22 18.69 0.59
N ARG A 322 6.50 19.99 0.67
CA ARG A 322 7.78 20.54 1.14
C ARG A 322 7.53 21.55 2.26
N VAL A 323 8.17 21.32 3.39
CA VAL A 323 8.35 22.28 4.50
C VAL A 323 9.73 22.90 4.32
N ALA A 324 9.79 24.21 4.05
CA ALA A 324 11.02 24.84 3.60
C ALA A 324 12.07 24.96 4.71
N ASP A 325 11.63 25.12 5.96
CA ASP A 325 12.45 25.04 7.15
C ASP A 325 11.63 24.45 8.30
N ALA A 326 11.86 23.18 8.63
CA ALA A 326 11.09 22.47 9.65
C ALA A 326 11.37 22.97 11.08
N THR A 327 12.29 23.92 11.25
CA THR A 327 12.68 24.49 12.54
C THR A 327 12.20 25.93 12.74
N ASP A 328 11.56 26.51 11.73
CA ASP A 328 11.05 27.86 11.81
C ASP A 328 9.69 27.94 12.54
N GLY A 329 9.27 29.17 12.80
CA GLY A 329 8.00 29.45 13.49
C GLY A 329 6.79 29.51 12.54
N VAL A 330 6.88 28.96 11.32
CA VAL A 330 5.84 29.00 10.29
C VAL A 330 5.28 27.59 10.10
N ALA A 331 3.95 27.48 10.05
CA ALA A 331 3.30 26.22 9.76
C ALA A 331 2.72 26.19 8.35
N GLU A 332 3.12 25.22 7.55
CA GLU A 332 2.48 24.91 6.28
C GLU A 332 1.13 24.19 6.49
N ASN A 333 0.12 24.61 5.72
CA ASN A 333 -1.18 23.95 5.64
C ASN A 333 -1.37 23.38 4.24
N PHE A 334 -1.23 22.07 4.08
CA PHE A 334 -1.36 21.39 2.78
C PHE A 334 -2.82 21.16 2.34
N GLY A 335 -3.78 21.63 3.15
CA GLY A 335 -5.15 21.88 2.70
C GLY A 335 -6.13 20.72 2.78
N TRP A 336 -5.69 19.47 3.00
CA TRP A 336 -6.59 18.34 3.23
C TRP A 336 -7.48 18.58 4.46
N PRO A 337 -8.79 18.25 4.43
CA PRO A 337 -9.51 17.59 3.33
C PRO A 337 -10.20 18.53 2.34
N CYS A 338 -10.03 19.84 2.51
CA CYS A 338 -10.70 20.82 1.66
C CYS A 338 -10.07 20.89 0.26
N TYR A 339 -8.81 20.50 0.14
CA TYR A 339 -8.09 20.38 -1.13
C TYR A 339 -7.52 18.99 -1.33
N GLU A 340 -7.34 18.62 -2.59
CA GLU A 340 -6.58 17.46 -3.05
C GLU A 340 -5.82 17.90 -4.30
N GLY A 341 -4.49 17.84 -4.26
CA GLY A 341 -3.66 18.60 -5.19
C GLY A 341 -3.88 20.10 -4.98
N ALA A 342 -3.91 20.85 -6.08
CA ALA A 342 -4.25 22.28 -6.07
C ALA A 342 -5.77 22.55 -6.12
N ALA A 343 -6.61 21.52 -6.27
CA ALA A 343 -8.04 21.66 -6.50
C ALA A 343 -8.84 21.52 -5.21
N ARG A 344 -10.00 22.19 -5.13
CA ARG A 344 -10.96 21.93 -4.05
C ARG A 344 -11.47 20.50 -4.15
N GLN A 345 -11.47 19.80 -3.03
CA GLN A 345 -11.97 18.44 -2.96
C GLN A 345 -13.50 18.47 -3.03
N SER A 346 -14.08 17.92 -4.10
CA SER A 346 -15.51 18.11 -4.39
C SER A 346 -16.43 17.58 -3.29
N GLY A 347 -16.06 16.50 -2.59
CA GLY A 347 -16.81 15.95 -1.47
C GLY A 347 -16.99 16.95 -0.34
N TYR A 348 -15.91 17.63 0.04
CA TYR A 348 -15.88 18.59 1.14
C TYR A 348 -16.36 19.99 0.75
N ASP A 349 -16.08 20.44 -0.49
CA ASP A 349 -16.66 21.66 -1.08
C ASP A 349 -18.19 21.52 -1.21
N GLY A 350 -18.68 20.38 -1.70
CA GLY A 350 -20.11 20.09 -1.81
C GLY A 350 -20.83 20.01 -0.46
N ALA A 351 -20.13 19.58 0.59
CA ALA A 351 -20.64 19.59 1.97
C ALA A 351 -20.76 21.00 2.56
N ASN A 352 -20.14 22.02 1.95
CA ASN A 352 -20.21 23.42 2.34
C ASN A 352 -19.89 23.62 3.83
N LEU A 353 -18.79 23.00 4.27
CA LEU A 353 -18.32 23.03 5.65
C LEU A 353 -17.68 24.38 5.97
N THR A 354 -18.08 25.02 7.08
CA THR A 354 -17.58 26.34 7.49
C THR A 354 -16.05 26.39 7.56
N LEU A 355 -15.41 25.31 8.00
CA LEU A 355 -13.96 25.20 8.09
C LEU A 355 -13.28 25.23 6.71
N CYS A 356 -13.88 24.58 5.71
CA CYS A 356 -13.37 24.56 4.34
C CYS A 356 -13.66 25.87 3.61
N GLU A 357 -14.86 26.44 3.76
CA GLU A 357 -15.18 27.75 3.18
C GLU A 357 -14.21 28.85 3.66
N SER A 358 -13.86 28.81 4.95
CA SER A 358 -12.82 29.68 5.50
C SER A 358 -11.45 29.43 4.85
N LEU A 359 -11.07 28.16 4.61
CA LEU A 359 -9.79 27.84 3.98
C LEU A 359 -9.73 28.28 2.53
N TYR A 360 -10.83 28.16 1.80
CA TYR A 360 -10.92 28.62 0.42
C TYR A 360 -10.71 30.12 0.29
N GLY A 361 -11.06 30.89 1.33
CA GLY A 361 -10.79 32.32 1.40
C GLY A 361 -9.32 32.68 1.65
N THR A 362 -8.55 31.82 2.33
CA THR A 362 -7.14 32.08 2.69
C THR A 362 -6.14 31.36 1.80
N GLY A 363 -6.53 30.25 1.17
CA GLY A 363 -5.65 29.37 0.40
C GLY A 363 -4.92 28.32 1.24
N GLN A 364 -4.22 27.43 0.55
CA GLN A 364 -3.35 26.39 1.09
C GLN A 364 -1.88 26.61 0.68
N THR A 365 -0.96 25.92 1.33
CA THR A 365 0.38 25.64 0.78
C THR A 365 0.21 24.59 -0.31
N ALA A 366 0.54 24.93 -1.56
CA ALA A 366 0.44 24.00 -2.68
C ALA A 366 1.51 22.89 -2.59
N PRO A 367 1.23 21.69 -3.10
CA PRO A 367 2.23 20.63 -3.20
C PRO A 367 3.39 21.06 -4.09
N TYR A 368 4.59 20.61 -3.75
CA TYR A 368 5.79 20.87 -4.56
C TYR A 368 5.70 20.15 -5.91
N HIS A 369 5.22 18.92 -5.87
CA HIS A 369 4.87 18.13 -7.05
C HIS A 369 3.59 17.36 -6.77
N ALA A 370 2.71 17.27 -7.77
CA ALA A 370 1.54 16.40 -7.71
C ALA A 370 1.41 15.64 -9.03
N TYR A 371 1.02 14.37 -8.96
CA TYR A 371 0.84 13.53 -10.13
C TYR A 371 -0.49 12.78 -10.10
N ASN A 372 -1.09 12.62 -11.28
CA ASN A 372 -2.44 12.11 -11.39
C ASN A 372 -2.45 10.57 -11.32
N HIS A 373 -3.39 10.00 -10.58
CA HIS A 373 -3.57 8.55 -10.48
C HIS A 373 -3.73 7.90 -11.85
N SER A 374 -4.51 8.52 -12.75
CA SER A 374 -4.82 7.99 -14.08
C SER A 374 -3.74 8.24 -15.14
N ALA A 375 -2.65 8.95 -14.81
CA ALA A 375 -1.57 9.28 -15.74
C ALA A 375 -0.24 8.67 -15.31
N SER A 376 0.62 8.36 -16.28
CA SER A 376 2.03 8.03 -16.01
C SER A 376 2.72 9.25 -15.40
N VAL A 377 3.61 9.04 -14.41
CA VAL A 377 4.43 10.12 -13.85
C VAL A 377 5.36 10.67 -14.93
N VAL A 378 6.00 9.78 -15.69
CA VAL A 378 6.79 10.12 -16.86
C VAL A 378 6.26 9.32 -18.06
N THR A 379 6.10 9.97 -19.21
CA THR A 379 5.58 9.29 -20.41
C THR A 379 6.50 8.12 -20.80
N GLY A 380 5.94 6.91 -20.85
CA GLY A 380 6.66 5.71 -21.26
C GLY A 380 7.57 5.11 -20.17
N ASP A 381 7.38 5.47 -18.90
CA ASP A 381 8.18 4.93 -17.78
C ASP A 381 7.95 3.44 -17.48
N GLY A 382 6.92 2.82 -18.07
CA GLY A 382 6.60 1.41 -17.84
C GLY A 382 5.91 1.15 -16.50
N CYS A 383 5.62 2.19 -15.73
CA CYS A 383 4.88 2.08 -14.48
C CYS A 383 3.38 2.03 -14.75
N PRO A 384 2.62 1.20 -14.02
CA PRO A 384 1.16 1.21 -14.11
C PRO A 384 0.60 2.56 -13.65
N THR A 385 -0.63 2.84 -14.08
CA THR A 385 -1.42 4.03 -13.65
C THR A 385 -2.54 3.55 -12.72
N GLY A 386 -3.68 4.25 -12.58
CA GLY A 386 -4.94 3.71 -12.03
C GLY A 386 -4.93 3.21 -10.57
N GLY A 387 -3.87 3.50 -9.84
CA GLY A 387 -3.72 3.31 -8.41
C GLY A 387 -2.41 3.99 -8.02
N SER A 388 -2.39 4.74 -6.94
CA SER A 388 -1.18 5.47 -6.55
C SER A 388 -1.15 5.65 -5.04
N SER A 389 0.03 5.44 -4.48
CA SER A 389 0.29 5.59 -3.07
C SER A 389 1.76 6.00 -2.91
N VAL A 390 2.04 7.31 -2.86
CA VAL A 390 3.39 7.81 -2.63
C VAL A 390 3.90 7.31 -1.27
N SER A 391 4.88 6.41 -1.31
CA SER A 391 5.22 5.52 -0.21
C SER A 391 6.69 5.53 0.16
N GLY A 392 7.51 6.35 -0.50
CA GLY A 392 8.93 6.49 -0.20
C GLY A 392 9.42 7.87 -0.58
N ILE A 393 10.30 8.43 0.25
CA ILE A 393 10.97 9.71 0.05
C ILE A 393 12.40 9.55 0.57
N ALA A 394 13.40 9.77 -0.29
CA ALA A 394 14.81 9.79 0.08
C ALA A 394 15.58 10.75 -0.80
N PHE A 395 16.73 11.22 -0.32
CA PHE A 395 17.64 12.03 -1.13
C PHE A 395 18.92 11.26 -1.39
N GLU A 396 19.40 11.31 -2.62
CA GLU A 396 20.76 10.91 -2.93
C GLU A 396 21.73 11.72 -2.06
N HIS A 397 22.68 11.03 -1.43
CA HIS A 397 23.73 11.64 -0.64
C HIS A 397 24.95 10.71 -0.54
N ASP A 398 26.12 11.25 -0.88
CA ASP A 398 27.42 10.58 -0.74
C ASP A 398 27.51 9.22 -1.47
N SER A 399 26.70 9.02 -2.52
CA SER A 399 26.81 7.84 -3.37
C SER A 399 27.92 7.98 -4.40
N ASN A 400 28.24 6.86 -5.06
CA ASN A 400 29.06 6.85 -6.25
C ASN A 400 28.24 6.91 -7.55
N TYR A 401 26.94 7.25 -7.47
CA TYR A 401 26.06 7.29 -8.62
C TYR A 401 26.53 8.31 -9.65
N PRO A 402 26.12 8.18 -10.94
CA PRO A 402 26.41 9.18 -11.95
C PRO A 402 25.97 10.57 -11.50
N ALA A 403 26.77 11.60 -11.84
CA ALA A 403 26.54 12.99 -11.43
C ALA A 403 25.14 13.56 -11.76
N ALA A 404 24.40 12.94 -12.67
CA ALA A 404 23.00 13.29 -12.96
C ALA A 404 22.03 13.02 -11.78
N TYR A 405 22.42 12.20 -10.81
CA TYR A 405 21.65 11.88 -9.61
C TYR A 405 22.12 12.64 -8.37
N ASP A 406 23.17 13.47 -8.47
CA ASP A 406 23.71 14.26 -7.33
C ASP A 406 22.60 15.10 -6.66
N GLY A 407 22.29 14.76 -5.41
CA GLY A 407 21.25 15.41 -4.61
C GLY A 407 19.83 15.24 -5.16
N ALA A 408 19.57 14.23 -5.99
CA ALA A 408 18.24 13.92 -6.49
C ALA A 408 17.30 13.47 -5.36
N LEU A 409 16.02 13.81 -5.48
CA LEU A 409 14.95 13.28 -4.64
C LEU A 409 14.43 11.99 -5.28
N PHE A 410 14.60 10.87 -4.61
CA PHE A 410 13.93 9.62 -4.95
C PHE A 410 12.58 9.53 -4.26
N PHE A 411 11.55 9.14 -5.02
CA PHE A 411 10.24 8.85 -4.46
C PHE A 411 9.67 7.56 -5.02
N ALA A 412 8.95 6.83 -4.17
CA ALA A 412 8.32 5.56 -4.52
C ALA A 412 6.80 5.70 -4.56
N ASP A 413 6.17 4.85 -5.36
CA ASP A 413 4.73 4.59 -5.30
C ASP A 413 4.51 3.08 -5.15
N SER A 414 3.90 2.69 -4.02
CA SER A 414 3.72 1.28 -3.65
C SER A 414 2.69 0.60 -4.54
N SER A 415 1.62 1.31 -4.91
CA SER A 415 0.57 0.84 -5.81
C SER A 415 1.09 0.65 -7.22
N ARG A 416 2.03 1.50 -7.64
CA ARG A 416 2.66 1.38 -8.97
C ARG A 416 3.86 0.44 -9.01
N GLY A 417 4.41 0.04 -7.87
CA GLY A 417 5.61 -0.80 -7.83
C GLY A 417 6.83 -0.11 -8.45
N CYS A 418 6.94 1.21 -8.30
CA CYS A 418 7.96 2.01 -8.97
C CYS A 418 8.66 3.00 -8.04
N VAL A 419 9.91 3.33 -8.39
CA VAL A 419 10.72 4.40 -7.82
C VAL A 419 11.16 5.33 -8.96
N TRP A 420 11.00 6.63 -8.77
CA TRP A 420 11.51 7.66 -9.70
C TRP A 420 12.58 8.51 -9.02
N ALA A 421 13.42 9.12 -9.84
CA ALA A 421 14.37 10.14 -9.42
C ALA A 421 13.94 11.52 -9.98
N MET A 422 13.67 12.47 -9.09
CA MET A 422 13.50 13.88 -9.40
C MET A 422 14.85 14.58 -9.25
N ARG A 423 15.50 14.87 -10.38
CA ARG A 423 16.88 15.38 -10.39
C ARG A 423 16.96 16.80 -9.87
N ARG A 424 18.15 17.19 -9.41
CA ARG A 424 18.43 18.54 -8.93
C ARG A 424 18.38 19.56 -10.08
N GLY A 425 17.55 20.59 -9.93
CA GLY A 425 17.45 21.72 -10.84
C GLY A 425 18.52 22.79 -10.59
N ALA A 426 18.53 23.81 -11.45
CA ALA A 426 19.51 24.91 -11.40
C ALA A 426 19.43 25.77 -10.11
N ASN A 427 18.26 25.84 -9.46
CA ASN A 427 18.08 26.49 -8.17
C ASN A 427 18.57 25.62 -6.99
N GLY A 428 19.08 24.43 -7.29
CA GLY A 428 19.56 23.46 -6.33
C GLY A 428 18.48 22.60 -5.69
N GLN A 429 17.19 22.79 -5.95
CA GLN A 429 16.09 21.95 -5.44
C GLN A 429 15.76 20.83 -6.45
N PRO A 430 15.07 19.75 -6.05
CA PRO A 430 14.50 18.79 -6.98
C PRO A 430 13.64 19.48 -8.06
N ASP A 431 13.82 19.18 -9.33
CA ASP A 431 13.07 19.79 -10.44
C ASP A 431 11.99 18.84 -10.94
N PRO A 432 10.69 19.15 -10.75
CA PRO A 432 9.58 18.33 -11.25
C PRO A 432 9.58 18.13 -12.78
N GLY A 433 10.27 18.99 -13.54
CA GLY A 433 10.46 18.84 -14.99
C GLY A 433 11.53 17.82 -15.38
N SER A 434 12.23 17.22 -14.41
CA SER A 434 13.40 16.37 -14.63
C SER A 434 13.25 14.94 -14.08
N ILE A 435 12.00 14.53 -13.79
CA ILE A 435 11.69 13.21 -13.23
C ILE A 435 12.02 12.13 -14.26
N VAL A 436 12.68 11.05 -13.82
CA VAL A 436 13.00 9.87 -14.62
C VAL A 436 12.67 8.59 -13.84
N PRO A 437 12.26 7.49 -14.51
CA PRO A 437 12.15 6.19 -13.84
C PRO A 437 13.50 5.72 -13.32
N PHE A 438 13.50 5.07 -12.15
CA PHE A 438 14.72 4.57 -11.49
C PHE A 438 14.63 3.11 -11.07
N VAL A 439 13.50 2.65 -10.53
CA VAL A 439 13.23 1.22 -10.34
C VAL A 439 11.82 0.95 -10.82
N THR A 440 11.63 -0.05 -11.68
CA THR A 440 10.30 -0.54 -12.07
C THR A 440 10.14 -1.98 -11.65
N GLY A 441 8.97 -2.41 -11.17
CA GLY A 441 8.77 -3.77 -10.67
C GLY A 441 9.32 -3.96 -9.25
N ALA A 442 9.38 -2.90 -8.45
CA ALA A 442 9.91 -2.89 -7.08
C ALA A 442 9.06 -3.69 -6.05
N ASN A 443 7.93 -4.27 -6.47
CA ASN A 443 7.03 -5.11 -5.68
C ASN A 443 6.60 -4.47 -4.33
N VAL A 444 5.71 -3.48 -4.41
CA VAL A 444 5.15 -2.73 -3.27
C VAL A 444 6.26 -2.07 -2.40
N PRO A 445 7.05 -1.12 -2.97
CA PRO A 445 8.03 -0.38 -2.20
C PRO A 445 7.34 0.51 -1.16
N VAL A 446 7.60 0.33 0.14
CA VAL A 446 6.96 1.08 1.25
C VAL A 446 7.93 1.95 2.05
N GLN A 447 9.20 1.93 1.67
CA GLN A 447 10.22 2.85 2.12
C GLN A 447 11.31 2.89 1.06
N VAL A 448 11.83 4.08 0.81
CA VAL A 448 13.11 4.28 0.11
C VAL A 448 13.99 5.05 1.08
N LEU A 449 15.26 4.68 1.17
CA LEU A 449 16.21 5.29 2.10
C LEU A 449 17.63 5.22 1.55
N THR A 450 18.47 6.14 1.99
CA THR A 450 19.91 6.13 1.67
C THR A 450 20.64 5.36 2.75
N GLY A 451 21.40 4.34 2.35
CA GLY A 451 22.11 3.44 3.25
C GLY A 451 23.63 3.63 3.23
N PRO A 452 24.37 2.64 3.77
CA PRO A 452 25.83 2.67 3.79
C PRO A 452 26.43 2.83 2.38
N GLY A 453 27.43 3.71 2.25
CA GLY A 453 28.07 4.01 0.97
C GLY A 453 27.25 4.91 0.05
N GLY A 454 26.15 5.49 0.55
CA GLY A 454 25.29 6.42 -0.20
C GLY A 454 24.32 5.73 -1.17
N ASP A 455 24.36 4.40 -1.27
CA ASP A 455 23.45 3.65 -2.13
C ASP A 455 21.99 3.80 -1.67
N LEU A 456 21.08 3.77 -2.64
CA LEU A 456 19.65 3.70 -2.40
C LEU A 456 19.26 2.29 -1.99
N PHE A 457 18.45 2.20 -0.94
CA PHE A 457 17.77 0.98 -0.53
C PHE A 457 16.26 1.20 -0.60
N TYR A 458 15.51 0.10 -0.73
CA TYR A 458 14.07 0.14 -0.57
C TYR A 458 13.54 -1.13 0.10
N VAL A 459 12.48 -0.95 0.89
CA VAL A 459 11.75 -2.05 1.52
C VAL A 459 10.62 -2.48 0.58
N ALA A 460 10.76 -3.66 -0.01
CA ALA A 460 9.77 -4.29 -0.88
C ALA A 460 8.81 -5.13 -0.02
N LEU A 461 7.69 -4.54 0.40
CA LEU A 461 6.73 -5.20 1.29
C LEU A 461 6.18 -6.48 0.67
N GLY A 462 5.82 -6.43 -0.62
CA GLY A 462 5.22 -7.54 -1.34
C GLY A 462 6.19 -8.68 -1.60
N ALA A 463 7.50 -8.41 -1.60
CA ALA A 463 8.54 -9.43 -1.75
C ALA A 463 9.09 -9.94 -0.40
N GLY A 464 8.79 -9.27 0.72
CA GLY A 464 9.40 -9.60 2.01
C GLY A 464 10.92 -9.34 2.03
N GLN A 465 11.37 -8.25 1.40
CA GLN A 465 12.79 -7.99 1.15
C GLN A 465 13.20 -6.54 1.48
N LEU A 466 14.46 -6.40 1.93
CA LEU A 466 15.22 -5.17 1.79
C LEU A 466 16.11 -5.31 0.56
N ARG A 467 16.03 -4.34 -0.35
CA ARG A 467 16.77 -4.35 -1.61
C ARG A 467 17.71 -3.14 -1.70
N ARG A 468 18.84 -3.33 -2.38
CA ARG A 468 19.89 -2.32 -2.58
C ARG A 468 20.05 -2.09 -4.07
N VAL A 469 20.00 -0.82 -4.47
CA VAL A 469 20.38 -0.37 -5.80
C VAL A 469 21.79 0.20 -5.71
N SER A 470 22.75 -0.36 -6.45
CA SER A 470 24.16 0.09 -6.41
C SER A 470 24.67 0.49 -7.79
N TYR A 471 25.62 1.43 -7.84
CA TYR A 471 26.31 1.84 -9.08
C TYR A 471 27.82 1.60 -9.00
N PRO A 472 28.30 0.43 -9.41
CA PRO A 472 29.73 0.11 -9.41
C PRO A 472 30.45 0.77 -10.59
N ALA A 473 30.78 2.05 -10.45
CA ALA A 473 31.44 2.86 -11.49
C ALA A 473 32.85 2.34 -11.84
N GLY A 474 33.11 2.03 -13.12
CA GLY A 474 34.47 1.81 -13.64
C GLY A 474 35.13 0.49 -13.23
N THR A 475 34.42 -0.36 -12.49
CA THR A 475 34.75 -1.76 -12.28
C THR A 475 33.91 -2.58 -13.24
N ASN A 476 34.55 -3.46 -14.01
CA ASN A 476 33.87 -4.57 -14.68
C ASN A 476 32.90 -5.20 -13.67
N LEU A 477 31.64 -5.35 -14.02
CA LEU A 477 30.62 -5.99 -13.20
C LEU A 477 30.63 -7.49 -13.42
N PRO A 478 30.38 -8.33 -12.39
CA PRO A 478 30.13 -9.72 -12.68
C PRO A 478 28.89 -9.82 -13.58
N PRO A 479 28.88 -10.77 -14.51
CA PRO A 479 27.70 -11.04 -15.30
C PRO A 479 26.53 -11.50 -14.41
N VAL A 480 25.32 -11.60 -14.97
CA VAL A 480 24.17 -12.22 -14.32
C VAL A 480 23.93 -13.57 -14.97
N ALA A 481 24.06 -14.63 -14.19
CA ALA A 481 23.84 -16.00 -14.64
C ALA A 481 22.34 -16.33 -14.65
N VAL A 482 21.84 -16.75 -15.82
CA VAL A 482 20.48 -17.26 -15.99
C VAL A 482 20.56 -18.61 -16.67
N ALA A 483 20.04 -19.64 -15.99
CA ALA A 483 19.98 -21.01 -16.48
C ALA A 483 18.52 -21.47 -16.60
N GLY A 484 18.20 -22.09 -17.73
CA GLY A 484 16.97 -22.85 -17.95
C GLY A 484 17.29 -24.33 -18.18
N ALA A 485 16.31 -25.19 -17.92
CA ALA A 485 16.35 -26.62 -18.19
C ALA A 485 15.02 -27.06 -18.81
N ASP A 486 15.07 -27.76 -19.94
CA ASP A 486 13.88 -28.29 -20.63
C ASP A 486 14.11 -29.73 -21.17
N PRO A 487 13.37 -30.72 -20.67
CA PRO A 487 12.51 -30.67 -19.48
C PRO A 487 13.35 -30.59 -18.19
N ALA A 488 12.96 -29.77 -17.21
CA ALA A 488 13.63 -29.73 -15.90
C ALA A 488 13.33 -30.97 -15.02
N SER A 489 12.41 -31.83 -15.45
CA SER A 489 12.05 -33.04 -14.72
C SER A 489 11.45 -34.13 -15.60
N GLY A 490 11.57 -35.39 -15.18
CA GLY A 490 11.00 -36.53 -15.89
C GLY A 490 11.65 -37.87 -15.56
N ALA A 491 11.01 -38.96 -15.98
CA ALA A 491 11.47 -40.32 -15.69
C ALA A 491 12.87 -40.60 -16.24
N ALA A 492 13.69 -41.33 -15.48
CA ALA A 492 14.97 -41.83 -15.94
C ALA A 492 14.78 -42.86 -17.07
N PRO A 493 15.54 -42.80 -18.18
CA PRO A 493 16.56 -41.80 -18.47
C PRO A 493 15.95 -40.47 -18.95
N LEU A 494 16.35 -39.36 -18.33
CA LEU A 494 15.89 -38.01 -18.67
C LEU A 494 16.99 -37.29 -19.44
N THR A 495 16.69 -36.87 -20.68
CA THR A 495 17.58 -35.98 -21.43
C THR A 495 17.08 -34.56 -21.32
N VAL A 496 17.92 -33.68 -20.79
CA VAL A 496 17.62 -32.26 -20.53
C VAL A 496 18.44 -31.40 -21.48
N THR A 497 17.79 -30.42 -22.10
CA THR A 497 18.46 -29.33 -22.82
C THR A 497 18.53 -28.13 -21.90
N PHE A 498 19.74 -27.61 -21.66
CA PHE A 498 19.93 -26.43 -20.84
C PHE A 498 20.01 -25.17 -21.70
N ASP A 499 19.69 -24.03 -21.09
CA ASP A 499 19.76 -22.74 -21.74
C ASP A 499 20.38 -21.67 -20.83
N GLY A 500 21.62 -21.28 -21.15
CA GLY A 500 22.32 -20.19 -20.51
C GLY A 500 22.15 -18.85 -21.21
N THR A 501 21.45 -18.79 -22.36
CA THR A 501 21.43 -17.60 -23.24
C THR A 501 20.68 -16.40 -22.66
N GLY A 502 19.89 -16.60 -21.61
CA GLY A 502 19.30 -15.52 -20.82
C GLY A 502 20.31 -14.77 -19.94
N SER A 503 21.54 -15.30 -19.78
CA SER A 503 22.60 -14.65 -19.02
C SER A 503 23.06 -13.39 -19.74
N SER A 504 23.43 -12.36 -18.97
CA SER A 504 23.84 -11.08 -19.55
C SER A 504 24.95 -10.43 -18.75
N ASP A 505 25.81 -9.70 -19.45
CA ASP A 505 26.80 -8.82 -18.86
C ASP A 505 26.21 -7.40 -18.77
N PRO A 506 26.28 -6.71 -17.63
CA PRO A 506 25.77 -5.34 -17.50
C PRO A 506 26.41 -4.34 -18.49
N GLU A 507 27.64 -4.60 -18.93
CA GLU A 507 28.37 -3.82 -19.94
C GLU A 507 28.16 -4.35 -21.38
N GLY A 508 27.38 -5.43 -21.54
CA GLY A 508 27.12 -6.07 -22.82
C GLY A 508 28.30 -6.86 -23.38
N ALA A 509 29.27 -7.24 -22.52
CA ALA A 509 30.38 -8.09 -22.92
C ALA A 509 29.92 -9.51 -23.27
N ALA A 510 30.70 -10.18 -24.11
CA ALA A 510 30.46 -11.56 -24.47
C ALA A 510 30.86 -12.50 -23.31
N LEU A 511 29.97 -13.41 -22.95
CA LEU A 511 30.16 -14.34 -21.83
C LEU A 511 30.79 -15.66 -22.27
N THR A 512 31.52 -16.27 -21.35
CA THR A 512 31.91 -17.68 -21.40
C THR A 512 31.07 -18.47 -20.39
N TYR A 513 30.71 -19.70 -20.75
CA TYR A 513 29.85 -20.57 -19.95
C TYR A 513 30.67 -21.72 -19.40
N ALA A 514 30.36 -22.16 -18.19
CA ALA A 514 30.90 -23.35 -17.56
C ALA A 514 29.78 -24.00 -16.75
N TRP A 515 29.40 -25.22 -17.10
CA TRP A 515 28.32 -25.95 -16.47
C TRP A 515 28.84 -27.05 -15.56
N ASP A 516 28.17 -27.21 -14.44
CA ASP A 516 28.22 -28.33 -13.49
C ASP A 516 26.92 -29.12 -13.69
N LEU A 517 26.91 -29.99 -14.69
CA LEU A 517 25.74 -30.75 -15.13
C LEU A 517 25.48 -31.97 -14.23
N ASP A 518 26.49 -32.51 -13.56
CA ASP A 518 26.34 -33.64 -12.65
C ASP A 518 26.15 -33.25 -11.17
N GLY A 519 26.31 -31.98 -10.83
CA GLY A 519 26.03 -31.41 -9.51
C GLY A 519 27.12 -31.71 -8.47
N ASP A 520 28.34 -32.03 -8.90
CA ASP A 520 29.46 -32.34 -8.00
C ASP A 520 30.15 -31.10 -7.40
N GLY A 521 29.75 -29.90 -7.85
CA GLY A 521 30.30 -28.60 -7.47
C GLY A 521 31.37 -28.06 -8.44
N SER A 522 31.78 -28.85 -9.42
CA SER A 522 32.79 -28.54 -10.43
C SER A 522 32.12 -28.13 -11.74
N HIS A 523 32.48 -26.96 -12.26
CA HIS A 523 31.89 -26.42 -13.49
C HIS A 523 32.73 -26.83 -14.72
N ASP A 524 32.86 -28.13 -14.97
CA ASP A 524 33.76 -28.69 -15.99
C ASP A 524 33.08 -29.61 -17.01
N ASP A 525 31.76 -29.79 -16.94
CA ASP A 525 31.01 -30.68 -17.84
C ASP A 525 30.75 -30.10 -19.22
N SER A 526 30.51 -28.78 -19.31
CA SER A 526 30.27 -28.13 -20.60
C SER A 526 30.60 -26.64 -20.61
N THR A 527 30.95 -26.13 -21.80
CA THR A 527 31.16 -24.71 -22.07
C THR A 527 30.21 -24.14 -23.13
N ALA A 528 29.25 -24.95 -23.60
CA ALA A 528 28.24 -24.48 -24.54
C ALA A 528 27.21 -23.59 -23.82
N ALA A 529 26.63 -22.62 -24.54
CA ALA A 529 25.50 -21.85 -24.02
C ALA A 529 24.24 -22.71 -23.85
N ASN A 530 24.09 -23.77 -24.67
CA ASN A 530 22.95 -24.69 -24.65
C ASN A 530 23.40 -26.16 -24.68
N PRO A 531 23.98 -26.70 -23.59
CA PRO A 531 24.38 -28.10 -23.55
C PRO A 531 23.17 -29.02 -23.38
N THR A 532 23.37 -30.31 -23.65
CA THR A 532 22.40 -31.37 -23.35
C THR A 532 23.06 -32.41 -22.45
N TRP A 533 22.34 -32.89 -21.45
CA TRP A 533 22.80 -33.96 -20.55
C TRP A 533 21.73 -35.03 -20.38
N THR A 534 22.14 -36.28 -20.21
CA THR A 534 21.22 -37.40 -19.96
C THR A 534 21.50 -38.01 -18.60
N TYR A 535 20.54 -37.88 -17.69
CA TYR A 535 20.56 -38.52 -16.39
C TYR A 535 19.93 -39.91 -16.47
N LEU A 536 20.65 -40.93 -15.99
CA LEU A 536 20.28 -42.34 -16.15
C LEU A 536 19.63 -42.95 -14.92
N THR A 537 19.78 -42.30 -13.76
CA THR A 537 19.35 -42.79 -12.46
C THR A 537 18.37 -41.83 -11.82
N GLN A 538 17.55 -42.35 -10.89
CA GLN A 538 16.65 -41.51 -10.13
C GLN A 538 17.44 -40.69 -9.11
N GLU A 539 17.40 -39.37 -9.23
CA GLU A 539 18.16 -38.43 -8.42
C GLU A 539 17.64 -36.99 -8.62
N GLN A 540 17.94 -36.12 -7.66
CA GLN A 540 17.77 -34.68 -7.82
C GLN A 540 19.17 -34.06 -7.93
N VAL A 541 19.42 -33.33 -9.01
CA VAL A 541 20.72 -32.72 -9.32
C VAL A 541 20.58 -31.21 -9.30
N GLN A 542 21.44 -30.54 -8.52
CA GLN A 542 21.62 -29.10 -8.58
C GLN A 542 22.60 -28.78 -9.71
N VAL A 543 22.08 -28.44 -10.88
CA VAL A 543 22.91 -28.10 -12.04
C VAL A 543 23.39 -26.67 -11.90
N GLY A 544 24.71 -26.48 -11.84
CA GLY A 544 25.33 -25.16 -11.79
C GLY A 544 25.62 -24.59 -13.18
N LEU A 545 25.32 -23.32 -13.37
CA LEU A 545 25.87 -22.51 -14.46
C LEU A 545 26.74 -21.42 -13.87
N ARG A 546 27.99 -21.36 -14.31
CA ARG A 546 28.89 -20.21 -14.15
C ARG A 546 29.01 -19.50 -15.48
N VAL A 547 28.72 -18.21 -15.48
CA VAL A 547 29.11 -17.33 -16.60
C VAL A 547 30.24 -16.43 -16.17
N THR A 548 31.22 -16.25 -17.04
CA THR A 548 32.39 -15.39 -16.80
C THR A 548 32.56 -14.41 -17.94
N ASP A 549 32.77 -13.14 -17.61
CA ASP A 549 33.02 -12.07 -18.57
C ASP A 549 34.51 -12.01 -19.00
N PRO A 550 34.87 -11.15 -19.96
CA PRO A 550 36.27 -10.97 -20.38
C PRO A 550 37.18 -10.28 -19.34
N GLY A 551 36.59 -9.59 -18.36
CA GLY A 551 37.28 -9.00 -17.21
C GLY A 551 37.63 -10.02 -16.12
N GLY A 552 37.15 -11.26 -16.25
CA GLY A 552 37.41 -12.38 -15.36
C GLY A 552 36.49 -12.44 -14.13
N LEU A 553 35.45 -11.61 -14.07
CA LEU A 553 34.42 -11.78 -13.05
C LEU A 553 33.38 -12.79 -13.52
N SER A 554 32.75 -13.43 -12.55
CA SER A 554 31.81 -14.51 -12.81
C SER A 554 30.65 -14.46 -11.84
N ASP A 555 29.51 -14.95 -12.31
CA ASP A 555 28.34 -15.24 -11.49
C ASP A 555 27.93 -16.69 -11.69
N THR A 556 27.28 -17.24 -10.67
CA THR A 556 26.81 -18.61 -10.66
C THR A 556 25.34 -18.65 -10.31
N THR A 557 24.58 -19.41 -11.08
CA THR A 557 23.19 -19.76 -10.76
C THR A 557 23.03 -21.26 -10.78
N THR A 558 21.98 -21.78 -10.16
CA THR A 558 21.65 -23.19 -10.23
C THR A 558 20.24 -23.40 -10.78
N VAL A 559 20.04 -24.52 -11.46
CA VAL A 559 18.73 -25.04 -11.83
C VAL A 559 18.62 -26.48 -11.33
N THR A 560 17.54 -26.79 -10.66
CA THR A 560 17.30 -28.15 -10.17
C THR A 560 16.76 -29.01 -11.31
N VAL A 561 17.42 -30.14 -11.58
CA VAL A 561 16.88 -31.21 -12.43
C VAL A 561 16.44 -32.37 -11.57
N THR A 562 15.17 -32.77 -11.71
CA THR A 562 14.62 -33.92 -10.98
C THR A 562 14.43 -35.09 -11.92
N VAL A 563 15.25 -36.12 -11.75
CA VAL A 563 15.30 -37.32 -12.59
C VAL A 563 14.61 -38.45 -11.85
N GLY A 564 13.56 -39.00 -12.46
CA GLY A 564 12.54 -39.78 -11.74
C GLY A 564 11.17 -39.10 -11.89
N GLU A 565 10.10 -39.77 -11.45
CA GLU A 565 8.73 -39.20 -11.51
C GLU A 565 8.70 -37.76 -10.94
N PRO A 566 8.21 -36.74 -11.69
CA PRO A 566 7.96 -35.39 -11.14
C PRO A 566 6.45 -35.03 -11.19
N PRO A 567 5.97 -33.87 -10.73
CA PRO A 567 6.19 -33.04 -9.54
C PRO A 567 4.98 -33.22 -8.57
N ASP A 568 4.85 -34.38 -7.96
CA ASP A 568 3.79 -34.70 -6.99
C ASP A 568 4.33 -34.54 -5.56
N ASP A 569 5.20 -33.55 -5.33
CA ASP A 569 5.82 -33.25 -4.01
C ASP A 569 5.43 -31.84 -3.52
N LEU A 570 4.43 -31.23 -4.17
CA LEU A 570 3.88 -29.95 -3.75
C LEU A 570 2.48 -30.16 -3.17
N PRO A 571 2.13 -29.42 -2.10
CA PRO A 571 0.77 -29.43 -1.57
C PRO A 571 -0.27 -29.10 -2.64
N VAL A 572 -1.22 -30.01 -2.87
CA VAL A 572 -2.40 -29.74 -3.69
C VAL A 572 -3.43 -29.00 -2.84
N VAL A 573 -3.53 -27.69 -3.05
CA VAL A 573 -4.43 -26.81 -2.30
C VAL A 573 -5.79 -26.72 -2.98
N THR A 574 -6.87 -26.92 -2.23
CA THR A 574 -8.25 -26.76 -2.70
C THR A 574 -9.03 -25.82 -1.78
N ILE A 575 -9.63 -24.78 -2.36
CA ILE A 575 -10.66 -23.96 -1.70
C ILE A 575 -12.02 -24.60 -1.98
N ASP A 576 -12.68 -25.10 -0.95
CA ASP A 576 -14.01 -25.73 -1.04
C ASP A 576 -15.14 -24.70 -1.12
N ALA A 577 -14.96 -23.60 -0.38
CA ALA A 577 -15.84 -22.44 -0.40
C ALA A 577 -15.05 -21.20 0.04
N PRO A 578 -15.40 -20.00 -0.44
CA PRO A 578 -16.38 -19.69 -1.49
C PRO A 578 -15.90 -20.11 -2.90
N THR A 579 -16.82 -20.13 -3.87
CA THR A 579 -16.49 -20.39 -5.29
C THR A 579 -16.41 -19.07 -6.08
N THR A 580 -15.88 -19.10 -7.30
CA THR A 580 -15.87 -17.93 -8.20
C THR A 580 -17.27 -17.46 -8.61
N ALA A 581 -18.32 -18.24 -8.36
CA ALA A 581 -19.71 -17.85 -8.56
C ALA A 581 -20.27 -17.05 -7.37
N THR A 582 -19.62 -17.10 -6.21
CA THR A 582 -19.99 -16.28 -5.06
C THR A 582 -19.87 -14.81 -5.46
N ARG A 583 -20.92 -14.05 -5.16
CA ARG A 583 -20.94 -12.58 -5.27
C ARG A 583 -21.25 -12.04 -3.90
N TRP A 584 -20.62 -10.94 -3.51
CA TRP A 584 -20.75 -10.39 -2.17
C TRP A 584 -21.42 -9.03 -2.14
N SER A 585 -22.09 -8.71 -1.05
CA SER A 585 -22.55 -7.37 -0.72
C SER A 585 -21.79 -6.87 0.52
N VAL A 586 -21.65 -5.56 0.67
CA VAL A 586 -21.02 -4.98 1.87
C VAL A 586 -21.74 -5.47 3.13
N GLY A 587 -20.96 -5.91 4.13
CA GLY A 587 -21.47 -6.43 5.40
C GLY A 587 -21.91 -7.90 5.36
N GLU A 588 -21.85 -8.58 4.21
CA GLU A 588 -22.17 -10.01 4.11
C GLU A 588 -21.08 -10.86 4.76
N THR A 589 -21.46 -11.74 5.69
CA THR A 589 -20.55 -12.76 6.22
C THR A 589 -20.38 -13.89 5.22
N ILE A 590 -19.14 -14.12 4.78
CA ILE A 590 -18.78 -15.15 3.82
C ILE A 590 -17.96 -16.23 4.53
N PRO A 591 -18.47 -17.46 4.64
CA PRO A 591 -17.69 -18.57 5.15
C PRO A 591 -16.65 -19.00 4.12
N PHE A 592 -15.47 -19.40 4.61
CA PHE A 592 -14.45 -20.05 3.81
C PHE A 592 -14.07 -21.40 4.42
N ALA A 593 -13.71 -22.34 3.56
CA ALA A 593 -13.17 -23.63 3.94
C ALA A 593 -12.28 -24.16 2.81
N GLY A 594 -11.25 -24.90 3.19
CA GLY A 594 -10.34 -25.52 2.26
C GLY A 594 -9.51 -26.58 2.92
N ARG A 595 -8.75 -27.27 2.08
CA ARG A 595 -7.87 -28.37 2.47
C ARG A 595 -6.64 -28.36 1.58
N ALA A 596 -5.59 -28.97 2.07
CA ALA A 596 -4.47 -29.35 1.24
C ALA A 596 -4.13 -30.82 1.51
N ALA A 597 -3.66 -31.49 0.47
CA ALA A 597 -3.06 -32.80 0.60
C ALA A 597 -1.77 -32.78 -0.20
N ASP A 598 -0.76 -33.39 0.37
CA ASP A 598 0.53 -33.60 -0.25
C ASP A 598 0.70 -35.12 -0.49
N PRO A 599 1.26 -35.58 -1.62
CA PRO A 599 1.38 -37.01 -1.88
C PRO A 599 2.29 -37.79 -0.90
N GLN A 600 3.22 -37.12 -0.23
CA GLN A 600 4.16 -37.69 0.75
C GLN A 600 3.54 -37.66 2.15
N ASP A 601 2.96 -36.54 2.54
CA ASP A 601 2.40 -36.31 3.87
C ASP A 601 0.92 -36.73 4.01
N GLY A 602 0.25 -36.95 2.88
CA GLY A 602 -1.20 -37.11 2.83
C GLY A 602 -1.94 -35.81 3.17
N PRO A 603 -3.11 -35.86 3.82
CA PRO A 603 -3.84 -34.65 4.19
C PRO A 603 -3.05 -33.77 5.16
N LEU A 604 -2.79 -32.53 4.79
CA LEU A 604 -2.09 -31.58 5.63
C LEU A 604 -3.01 -31.06 6.76
N PRO A 605 -2.49 -30.93 8.00
CA PRO A 605 -3.26 -30.43 9.12
C PRO A 605 -3.57 -28.94 8.97
N ALA A 606 -4.57 -28.43 9.70
CA ALA A 606 -4.91 -27.01 9.67
C ALA A 606 -3.71 -26.11 10.04
N SER A 607 -2.81 -26.57 10.91
CA SER A 607 -1.58 -25.86 11.29
C SER A 607 -0.62 -25.59 10.12
N ALA A 608 -0.75 -26.33 9.01
CA ALA A 608 0.02 -26.13 7.79
C ALA A 608 -0.66 -25.17 6.80
N LEU A 609 -1.87 -24.68 7.10
CA LEU A 609 -2.65 -23.83 6.21
C LEU A 609 -2.59 -22.37 6.65
N ARG A 610 -2.54 -21.48 5.67
CA ARG A 610 -2.63 -20.03 5.85
C ARG A 610 -3.61 -19.43 4.85
N TRP A 611 -4.54 -18.64 5.35
CA TRP A 611 -5.46 -17.85 4.53
C TRP A 611 -5.04 -16.38 4.51
N GLN A 612 -5.23 -15.72 3.38
CA GLN A 612 -5.07 -14.28 3.22
C GLN A 612 -6.24 -13.71 2.42
N LEU A 613 -6.93 -12.73 3.00
CA LEU A 613 -7.95 -11.94 2.31
C LEU A 613 -7.34 -10.62 1.87
N THR A 614 -7.38 -10.36 0.57
CA THR A 614 -6.86 -9.16 -0.05
C THR A 614 -7.97 -8.42 -0.77
N LEU A 615 -8.08 -7.11 -0.53
CA LEU A 615 -8.98 -6.24 -1.26
C LEU A 615 -8.22 -5.62 -2.44
N GLN A 616 -8.74 -5.80 -3.64
CA GLN A 616 -8.23 -5.19 -4.85
C GLN A 616 -9.05 -3.95 -5.16
N HIS A 617 -8.44 -2.78 -4.94
CA HIS A 617 -9.01 -1.49 -5.29
C HIS A 617 -8.50 -1.08 -6.66
N CYS A 618 -9.43 -0.84 -7.60
CA CYS A 618 -9.08 -0.57 -8.98
C CYS A 618 -9.68 0.75 -9.53
N THR A 619 -8.87 1.59 -10.17
CA THR A 619 -9.42 2.72 -10.97
C THR A 619 -10.06 2.21 -12.27
N THR A 620 -9.56 1.10 -12.81
CA THR A 620 -10.18 0.39 -13.94
C THR A 620 -10.16 -1.12 -13.68
N PRO A 621 -11.00 -1.95 -14.31
CA PRO A 621 -11.06 -3.39 -14.02
C PRO A 621 -9.73 -4.17 -14.14
N THR A 622 -8.73 -3.61 -14.81
CA THR A 622 -7.41 -4.22 -15.04
C THR A 622 -6.28 -3.49 -14.32
N ASN A 623 -6.60 -2.49 -13.51
CA ASN A 623 -5.61 -1.63 -12.89
C ASN A 623 -5.96 -1.41 -11.43
N CYS A 624 -5.31 -2.19 -10.57
CA CYS A 624 -5.63 -2.31 -9.17
C CYS A 624 -4.36 -2.23 -8.32
N HIS A 625 -4.56 -1.85 -7.06
CA HIS A 625 -3.61 -2.11 -5.99
C HIS A 625 -4.32 -2.87 -4.87
N ALA A 626 -3.51 -3.47 -4.00
CA ALA A 626 -3.95 -4.46 -3.05
C ALA A 626 -3.78 -3.98 -1.61
N HIS A 627 -4.82 -4.16 -0.79
CA HIS A 627 -4.76 -4.04 0.66
C HIS A 627 -4.91 -5.41 1.30
N ASN A 628 -3.97 -5.79 2.17
CA ASN A 628 -4.11 -7.00 2.98
C ASN A 628 -5.16 -6.75 4.07
N VAL A 629 -6.36 -7.30 3.92
CA VAL A 629 -7.48 -7.11 4.86
C VAL A 629 -7.22 -7.89 6.14
N ARG A 630 -6.87 -9.17 6.01
CA ARG A 630 -6.66 -10.08 7.14
C ARG A 630 -5.95 -11.36 6.69
N SER A 631 -5.15 -11.93 7.60
CA SER A 631 -4.62 -13.29 7.47
C SER A 631 -5.16 -14.19 8.59
N TRP A 632 -5.22 -15.50 8.32
CA TRP A 632 -5.52 -16.52 9.33
C TRP A 632 -4.51 -17.66 9.19
N ASP A 633 -3.73 -17.89 10.23
CA ASP A 633 -2.77 -18.98 10.29
C ASP A 633 -3.37 -20.17 11.05
N GLY A 634 -3.10 -21.38 10.57
CA GLY A 634 -3.39 -22.59 11.31
C GLY A 634 -4.86 -23.03 11.29
N VAL A 635 -5.65 -22.56 10.31
CA VAL A 635 -7.09 -22.86 10.20
C VAL A 635 -7.48 -23.44 8.84
N ALA A 636 -8.36 -24.45 8.84
CA ALA A 636 -8.92 -25.03 7.61
C ALA A 636 -10.21 -24.33 7.15
N ALA A 637 -10.89 -23.62 8.04
CA ALA A 637 -12.14 -22.93 7.77
C ALA A 637 -12.34 -21.74 8.72
N GLY A 638 -13.20 -20.82 8.31
CA GLY A 638 -13.59 -19.64 9.08
C GLY A 638 -14.62 -18.81 8.32
N ASP A 639 -14.73 -17.54 8.68
CA ASP A 639 -15.55 -16.57 7.97
C ASP A 639 -14.93 -15.18 8.03
N PHE A 640 -15.36 -14.32 7.12
CA PHE A 640 -15.05 -12.89 7.13
C PHE A 640 -16.28 -12.07 6.72
N VAL A 641 -16.32 -10.82 7.14
CA VAL A 641 -17.34 -9.86 6.72
C VAL A 641 -16.82 -9.11 5.49
N ALA A 642 -17.56 -9.14 4.40
CA ALA A 642 -17.20 -8.44 3.17
C ALA A 642 -17.14 -6.91 3.43
N PRO A 643 -15.99 -6.26 3.18
CA PRO A 643 -15.79 -4.87 3.53
C PRO A 643 -16.51 -3.92 2.57
N ASP A 644 -16.81 -2.70 3.04
CA ASP A 644 -17.17 -1.59 2.17
C ASP A 644 -15.92 -1.04 1.45
N HIS A 645 -16.08 -0.74 0.17
CA HIS A 645 -15.12 -0.05 -0.68
C HIS A 645 -15.84 0.46 -1.94
N GLU A 646 -15.35 1.52 -2.56
CA GLU A 646 -15.86 1.97 -3.86
C GLU A 646 -15.69 0.89 -4.95
N TYR A 647 -16.56 0.95 -5.96
CA TYR A 647 -16.43 0.18 -7.19
C TYR A 647 -15.66 1.01 -8.24
N PRO A 648 -14.73 0.43 -9.02
CA PRO A 648 -14.41 -1.00 -9.11
C PRO A 648 -13.50 -1.53 -7.99
N SER A 649 -13.94 -2.62 -7.33
CA SER A 649 -13.11 -3.41 -6.43
C SER A 649 -13.59 -4.87 -6.38
N TYR A 650 -12.72 -5.77 -5.94
CA TYR A 650 -13.03 -7.19 -5.72
C TYR A 650 -12.16 -7.76 -4.59
N LEU A 651 -12.51 -8.95 -4.11
CA LEU A 651 -11.74 -9.63 -3.07
C LEU A 651 -11.00 -10.83 -3.67
N ASP A 652 -9.74 -11.00 -3.29
CA ASP A 652 -8.97 -12.22 -3.51
C ASP A 652 -8.82 -12.94 -2.17
N LEU A 653 -9.28 -14.19 -2.11
CA LEU A 653 -9.08 -15.06 -0.96
C LEU A 653 -8.09 -16.16 -1.35
N THR A 654 -6.89 -16.08 -0.79
CA THR A 654 -5.77 -16.98 -1.07
C THR A 654 -5.63 -17.99 0.07
N LEU A 655 -5.60 -19.28 -0.25
CA LEU A 655 -5.20 -20.35 0.64
C LEU A 655 -3.80 -20.82 0.25
N SER A 656 -2.89 -20.85 1.21
CA SER A 656 -1.55 -21.42 1.07
C SER A 656 -1.39 -22.62 2.00
N ALA A 657 -0.62 -23.62 1.58
CA ALA A 657 -0.26 -24.76 2.40
C ALA A 657 1.23 -25.04 2.32
N THR A 658 1.83 -25.37 3.46
CA THR A 658 3.23 -25.75 3.58
C THR A 658 3.36 -27.20 4.03
N ASP A 659 4.08 -28.05 3.30
CA ASP A 659 4.34 -29.45 3.67
C ASP A 659 5.43 -29.59 4.74
N SER A 660 5.76 -30.83 5.10
CA SER A 660 6.82 -31.15 6.06
C SER A 660 8.25 -30.86 5.55
N ASP A 661 8.43 -30.74 4.23
CA ASP A 661 9.69 -30.37 3.56
C ASP A 661 9.80 -28.85 3.33
N ALA A 662 8.86 -28.07 3.88
CA ALA A 662 8.79 -26.61 3.79
C ALA A 662 8.50 -26.05 2.39
N ASN A 663 7.98 -26.85 1.44
CA ASN A 663 7.47 -26.31 0.18
C ASN A 663 6.10 -25.69 0.39
N THR A 664 5.85 -24.54 -0.26
CA THR A 664 4.57 -23.83 -0.16
C THR A 664 3.89 -23.71 -1.52
N THR A 665 2.63 -24.12 -1.61
CA THR A 665 1.75 -23.85 -2.76
C THR A 665 0.56 -23.00 -2.31
N SER A 666 0.03 -22.18 -3.22
CA SER A 666 -1.17 -21.38 -2.96
C SER A 666 -2.18 -21.47 -4.10
N THR A 667 -3.45 -21.24 -3.76
CA THR A 667 -4.53 -21.06 -4.72
C THR A 667 -5.40 -19.89 -4.29
N THR A 668 -5.97 -19.17 -5.25
CA THR A 668 -6.76 -17.95 -4.97
C THR A 668 -8.13 -18.04 -5.63
N VAL A 669 -9.16 -17.68 -4.89
CA VAL A 669 -10.50 -17.44 -5.43
C VAL A 669 -10.79 -15.94 -5.47
N ARG A 670 -11.09 -15.42 -6.66
CA ARG A 670 -11.61 -14.06 -6.85
C ARG A 670 -13.10 -14.03 -6.59
N LEU A 671 -13.53 -13.06 -5.78
CA LEU A 671 -14.92 -12.80 -5.42
C LEU A 671 -15.30 -11.40 -5.90
N ASP A 672 -16.15 -11.33 -6.93
CA ASP A 672 -16.66 -10.04 -7.42
C ASP A 672 -17.86 -9.57 -6.56
N PRO A 673 -18.03 -8.25 -6.38
CA PRO A 673 -19.20 -7.72 -5.69
C PRO A 673 -20.50 -7.88 -6.49
N ARG A 674 -21.63 -7.91 -5.79
CA ARG A 674 -22.94 -7.55 -6.33
C ARG A 674 -22.96 -6.03 -6.51
N THR A 675 -23.25 -5.58 -7.71
CA THR A 675 -23.32 -4.14 -8.03
C THR A 675 -24.74 -3.69 -8.29
N VAL A 676 -24.98 -2.39 -8.09
CA VAL A 676 -26.27 -1.73 -8.31
C VAL A 676 -26.05 -0.35 -8.93
N ALA A 677 -27.00 0.06 -9.78
CA ALA A 677 -27.01 1.40 -10.36
C ALA A 677 -27.74 2.40 -9.45
N LEU A 678 -27.05 3.46 -9.04
CA LEU A 678 -27.65 4.64 -8.40
C LEU A 678 -27.77 5.75 -9.43
N THR A 679 -28.99 6.22 -9.68
CA THR A 679 -29.27 7.31 -10.62
C THR A 679 -29.50 8.61 -9.87
N PHE A 680 -28.84 9.68 -10.28
CA PHE A 680 -28.91 10.99 -9.66
C PHE A 680 -29.57 11.98 -10.61
N THR A 681 -30.60 12.67 -10.13
CA THR A 681 -31.39 13.62 -10.92
C THR A 681 -31.63 14.92 -10.14
N SER A 682 -32.07 15.97 -10.82
CA SER A 682 -32.40 17.25 -10.18
C SER A 682 -33.66 17.91 -10.72
N SER A 683 -34.14 18.92 -9.98
CA SER A 683 -35.28 19.76 -10.33
C SER A 683 -35.06 21.21 -9.95
N PRO A 684 -34.99 22.14 -10.91
CA PRO A 684 -34.89 21.91 -12.36
C PRO A 684 -33.71 21.02 -12.74
N SER A 685 -33.79 20.35 -13.89
CA SER A 685 -32.70 19.48 -14.39
C SER A 685 -31.43 20.29 -14.68
N GLY A 686 -30.27 19.62 -14.61
CA GLY A 686 -28.98 20.24 -14.92
C GLY A 686 -28.25 20.83 -13.72
N ALA A 687 -28.75 20.63 -12.49
CA ALA A 687 -27.98 20.93 -11.29
C ALA A 687 -26.76 20.00 -11.16
N ARG A 688 -25.68 20.53 -10.60
CA ARG A 688 -24.50 19.75 -10.20
C ARG A 688 -24.80 19.05 -8.87
N LEU A 689 -24.43 17.79 -8.77
CA LEU A 689 -24.46 17.02 -7.53
C LEU A 689 -23.09 16.39 -7.32
N VAL A 690 -22.71 16.22 -6.06
CA VAL A 690 -21.50 15.53 -5.67
C VAL A 690 -21.89 14.16 -5.13
N VAL A 691 -21.18 13.12 -5.57
CA VAL A 691 -21.29 11.77 -5.02
C VAL A 691 -19.87 11.27 -4.77
N GLY A 692 -19.55 10.84 -3.54
CA GLY A 692 -18.18 10.58 -3.13
C GLY A 692 -17.30 11.80 -3.35
N SER A 693 -16.17 11.60 -4.03
CA SER A 693 -15.19 12.63 -4.38
C SER A 693 -15.47 13.38 -5.69
N VAL A 694 -16.54 13.05 -6.42
CA VAL A 694 -16.72 13.51 -7.80
C VAL A 694 -18.01 14.32 -7.96
N GLU A 695 -17.89 15.52 -8.54
CA GLU A 695 -19.01 16.38 -8.96
C GLU A 695 -19.45 16.05 -10.39
N GLN A 696 -20.76 15.94 -10.64
CA GLN A 696 -21.34 15.74 -11.98
C GLN A 696 -22.65 16.51 -12.20
N VAL A 697 -22.90 16.89 -13.45
CA VAL A 697 -24.16 17.52 -13.88
C VAL A 697 -25.24 16.45 -14.09
N THR A 698 -26.41 16.65 -13.49
CA THR A 698 -27.54 15.71 -13.61
C THR A 698 -28.28 15.78 -14.96
N PRO A 699 -28.85 14.66 -15.44
CA PRO A 699 -28.87 13.33 -14.80
C PRO A 699 -27.60 12.51 -15.08
N PHE A 700 -27.21 11.68 -14.12
CA PHE A 700 -26.13 10.70 -14.30
C PHE A 700 -26.39 9.43 -13.47
N THR A 701 -25.67 8.35 -13.76
CA THR A 701 -25.77 7.08 -13.05
C THR A 701 -24.39 6.64 -12.61
N ARG A 702 -24.30 6.04 -11.41
CA ARG A 702 -23.08 5.38 -10.91
C ARG A 702 -23.36 3.92 -10.60
N THR A 703 -22.42 3.07 -10.95
CA THR A 703 -22.39 1.68 -10.49
C THR A 703 -21.63 1.65 -9.18
N VAL A 704 -22.24 1.08 -8.14
CA VAL A 704 -21.65 0.94 -6.81
C VAL A 704 -21.88 -0.47 -6.29
N ILE A 705 -21.19 -0.86 -5.22
CA ILE A 705 -21.39 -2.15 -4.56
C ILE A 705 -22.67 -2.10 -3.73
N VAL A 706 -23.48 -3.16 -3.76
CA VAL A 706 -24.67 -3.29 -2.90
C VAL A 706 -24.25 -3.20 -1.43
N GLY A 707 -24.91 -2.33 -0.66
CA GLY A 707 -24.60 -2.06 0.74
C GLY A 707 -23.53 -0.99 0.96
N SER A 708 -22.84 -0.50 -0.08
CA SER A 708 -21.81 0.53 0.09
C SER A 708 -22.36 1.87 0.58
N SER A 709 -21.60 2.55 1.43
CA SER A 709 -21.91 3.90 1.94
C SER A 709 -21.37 4.96 0.99
N ASN A 710 -22.25 5.79 0.43
CA ASN A 710 -21.91 6.80 -0.55
C ASN A 710 -22.28 8.19 -0.03
N SER A 711 -21.30 9.08 0.14
CA SER A 711 -21.59 10.49 0.44
C SER A 711 -22.25 11.15 -0.77
N VAL A 712 -23.31 11.92 -0.54
CA VAL A 712 -24.02 12.69 -1.55
C VAL A 712 -24.18 14.13 -1.05
N SER A 713 -23.97 15.10 -1.94
CA SER A 713 -24.20 16.51 -1.65
C SER A 713 -24.92 17.19 -2.79
N ALA A 714 -25.81 18.11 -2.45
CA ALA A 714 -26.47 19.02 -3.36
C ALA A 714 -25.96 20.45 -3.12
N PRO A 715 -24.85 20.87 -3.77
CA PRO A 715 -24.29 22.21 -3.62
C PRO A 715 -25.37 23.29 -3.76
N SER A 716 -25.35 24.32 -2.92
CA SER A 716 -26.41 25.32 -2.90
C SER A 716 -25.88 26.66 -2.38
N PRO A 717 -26.26 27.80 -2.98
CA PRO A 717 -27.16 27.93 -4.14
C PRO A 717 -26.46 27.64 -5.49
N GLN A 718 -27.23 27.36 -6.53
CA GLN A 718 -26.75 27.15 -7.90
C GLN A 718 -27.53 28.00 -8.92
N ASN A 719 -26.85 28.48 -9.96
CA ASN A 719 -27.50 29.09 -11.11
C ASN A 719 -27.89 28.00 -12.11
N LEU A 720 -29.20 27.82 -12.33
CA LEU A 720 -29.74 26.77 -13.19
C LEU A 720 -30.43 27.37 -14.42
N THR A 721 -31.64 26.88 -14.72
CA THR A 721 -32.43 27.29 -15.89
C THR A 721 -32.51 28.81 -16.03
N LEU A 722 -32.17 29.33 -17.21
CA LEU A 722 -32.16 30.76 -17.55
C LEU A 722 -31.24 31.63 -16.67
N GLY A 723 -30.22 31.04 -16.03
CA GLY A 723 -29.30 31.75 -15.14
C GLY A 723 -29.93 32.18 -13.81
N LEU A 724 -31.14 31.69 -13.51
CA LEU A 724 -31.81 31.97 -12.26
C LEU A 724 -31.15 31.20 -11.12
N ARG A 725 -31.11 31.84 -9.95
CA ARG A 725 -30.50 31.25 -8.75
C ARG A 725 -31.51 30.40 -8.00
N PHE A 726 -31.09 29.19 -7.65
CA PHE A 726 -31.89 28.22 -6.93
C PHE A 726 -31.15 27.77 -5.68
N ARG A 727 -31.91 27.51 -4.61
CA ARG A 727 -31.39 26.89 -3.39
C ARG A 727 -31.89 25.47 -3.27
N PHE A 728 -31.08 24.60 -2.69
CA PHE A 728 -31.51 23.25 -2.34
C PHE A 728 -32.73 23.31 -1.41
N ALA A 729 -33.68 22.40 -1.61
CA ALA A 729 -34.88 22.30 -0.80
C ALA A 729 -35.02 20.94 -0.12
N ARG A 730 -34.82 19.84 -0.85
CA ARG A 730 -34.87 18.47 -0.30
C ARG A 730 -34.36 17.43 -1.30
N TRP A 731 -33.97 16.28 -0.78
CA TRP A 731 -33.82 15.05 -1.56
C TRP A 731 -35.12 14.23 -1.59
N SER A 732 -35.21 13.30 -2.55
CA SER A 732 -36.33 12.34 -2.64
C SER A 732 -36.35 11.31 -1.52
N ASP A 733 -35.22 11.04 -0.89
CA ASP A 733 -35.08 10.13 0.26
C ASP A 733 -35.28 10.85 1.62
N GLY A 734 -35.50 12.17 1.61
CA GLY A 734 -35.67 12.97 2.82
C GLY A 734 -34.37 13.31 3.55
N GLY A 735 -33.20 12.97 2.99
CA GLY A 735 -31.90 13.32 3.57
C GLY A 735 -31.61 14.82 3.61
N ALA A 736 -30.62 15.19 4.43
CA ALA A 736 -30.09 16.55 4.51
C ALA A 736 -29.43 16.99 3.19
N GLN A 737 -29.01 18.26 3.05
CA GLN A 737 -28.34 18.72 1.82
C GLN A 737 -27.12 17.85 1.46
N SER A 738 -26.36 17.49 2.49
CA SER A 738 -25.23 16.57 2.43
C SER A 738 -25.42 15.47 3.46
N HIS A 739 -25.37 14.22 3.02
CA HIS A 739 -25.55 13.03 3.85
C HIS A 739 -24.95 11.81 3.14
N ASN A 740 -24.93 10.66 3.81
CA ASN A 740 -24.56 9.40 3.17
C ASN A 740 -25.81 8.59 2.85
N VAL A 741 -25.80 7.90 1.70
CA VAL A 741 -26.80 6.91 1.30
C VAL A 741 -26.17 5.53 1.22
N THR A 742 -26.88 4.51 1.71
CA THR A 742 -26.48 3.11 1.58
C THR A 742 -27.07 2.54 0.29
N ALA A 743 -26.23 1.93 -0.55
CA ALA A 743 -26.66 1.37 -1.82
C ALA A 743 -27.65 0.20 -1.61
N PRO A 744 -28.89 0.27 -2.11
CA PRO A 744 -29.87 -0.80 -1.95
C PRO A 744 -29.58 -2.01 -2.85
N VAL A 745 -30.34 -3.09 -2.68
CA VAL A 745 -30.20 -4.33 -3.48
C VAL A 745 -30.74 -4.21 -4.91
N SER A 746 -31.48 -3.14 -5.22
CA SER A 746 -32.08 -2.90 -6.54
C SER A 746 -31.82 -1.45 -6.98
N PRO A 747 -31.82 -1.15 -8.29
CA PRO A 747 -31.52 0.20 -8.77
C PRO A 747 -32.41 1.27 -8.12
N ALA A 748 -31.79 2.37 -7.71
CA ALA A 748 -32.46 3.47 -7.01
C ALA A 748 -32.20 4.81 -7.70
N THR A 749 -33.13 5.76 -7.52
CA THR A 749 -33.00 7.12 -8.02
C THR A 749 -33.06 8.12 -6.87
N PHE A 750 -32.03 8.95 -6.75
CA PHE A 750 -31.95 10.07 -5.81
C PHE A 750 -32.17 11.37 -6.58
N ARG A 751 -33.14 12.17 -6.15
CA ARG A 751 -33.52 13.43 -6.81
C ARG A 751 -33.34 14.61 -5.87
N ALA A 752 -32.43 15.52 -6.21
CA ALA A 752 -32.30 16.81 -5.54
C ALA A 752 -33.33 17.80 -6.08
N THR A 753 -34.18 18.32 -5.20
CA THR A 753 -35.15 19.36 -5.55
C THR A 753 -34.63 20.70 -5.08
N TYR A 754 -34.59 21.66 -6.00
CA TYR A 754 -34.22 23.04 -5.76
C TYR A 754 -35.43 23.97 -5.93
N GLN A 755 -35.41 25.09 -5.24
CA GLN A 755 -36.44 26.14 -5.30
C GLN A 755 -35.83 27.45 -5.76
N LEU A 756 -36.56 28.17 -6.61
CA LEU A 756 -36.15 29.50 -7.08
C LEU A 756 -35.94 30.42 -5.88
N CYS A 757 -34.83 31.13 -5.88
CA CYS A 757 -34.42 31.98 -4.78
C CYS A 757 -33.85 33.29 -5.30
N LEU A 758 -34.61 34.37 -5.12
CA LEU A 758 -34.29 35.69 -5.70
C LEU A 758 -33.24 36.47 -4.89
N PHE A 759 -33.00 36.11 -3.63
CA PHE A 759 -32.16 36.86 -2.68
C PHE A 759 -31.24 36.00 -1.82
N CYS A 760 -31.07 34.73 -2.16
CA CYS A 760 -29.89 34.00 -1.73
C CYS A 760 -28.84 34.07 -2.82
#